data_AF-A0A1F5AV51-F1
#
_entry.id   AF-A0A1F5AV51-F1
#
_cell.length_a   1.000
_cell.length_b   1.000
_cell.length_c   1.000
_cell.angle_alpha   90.00
_cell.angle_beta   90.00
_cell.angle_gamma   90.00
#
_symmetry.space_group_name_H-M   'P 1'
#
loop_
_entity.id
_entity.type
_entity.pdbx_description
1 polymer ?
#
loop_
_entity_poly.entity_id
_entity_poly.type
_entity_poly.pdbx_seq_one_letter_code
_entity_poly.pdbx_strand_id
1 'polypeptide(L)'
;MTEARPVSLSAFAEYTVNTALTVPLTERRLKFGNGGGRLISRAGDQVIEMDLPSLAGKTPESSAAKTSGFGDARIQGTHIEEWYDSDLFACGYHDPTFTMEQVAAGRWDYDDNETAMAIWNFTIDFYRYSPDDGRFGADNGENEFVGFIDDATYFSVYGFHWGGASAMTINFHTSSDWCEEIHESDVMFNSAYSWTDDFLTYLGGSVQYYKAAVIHESGHVWGLMAGKLKPETYAYDHPSVMNNAGTDIIEDALAVHVPDVNLMRRVYDGLTGVPQVKDVGVESYYASLGLHKSTTSAANFYPGDSITISNVTVENLSPTAQTDVRLRFYLSADRTITTADSLMGFYYYWPTFAAETYSVANYATTIPYISSGQFYVGAIATLNGFAGDDAWENDATYLPDKITVYPMPPSNVQATDGTYTDKIRVTWTAVSDPAVTAYQVYRSASDTGTKIYLAQVSNSYYDDASPAGGWNYYWVKSVAAIGSSLFSSSDSGYVSVTVPAGLLASDGTYTDRVALSWTAVMGASGYEVWRNTDTNSATASQIGTSTAASYNDTTAVPELMYYYWVKATNGIATSGFSSYDWGWRALAAPTNVQASDGTYSDKVRVTWNAVAYAATYQVRRNTTNDFSTASTLAGSAVGTTYDDTTAVPMQTYYYWVRAENGFGYSQFSGPDTGYRSTPVPQASEIIGDFGAYGLWMLHNSAWTQLSPIGTEAFLFADVDGDGLSELFGDFGGFGLWLWDNDVWSCLTLANPEGMITGDTDGDGRAELIGDAGALGLWVWNGGDWMQLTGVNPVSLAAADVDGDGDQDVVGDFGGIGIWVYLNYVWTAIAPITAESLSSGDLDGDNQEEIVGDFGSAGVWLYDHPAWTAITDLNPEALLIQDHDGDGVDELVGDFGIQWARPEFSGLWLWDGGALTHLNWNNAVKIITANTDLHTDLEIVGTYLDIFGASLGFWICDGVDWTQLNPLSPETFAAGDVDADGIEEVIGDFGALGLWFKDLDTWYPLTGFNAVNVGSANIK
;
A
#
# COMPACT_ATOMS: atom_id res chain seq x y z
N MET A 1 -49.94 -39.17 13.12
CA MET A 1 -50.68 -37.92 12.92
C MET A 1 -50.92 -37.31 14.28
N THR A 2 -50.26 -36.16 14.51
CA THR A 2 -50.66 -35.06 15.42
C THR A 2 -51.13 -35.49 16.82
N GLU A 3 -50.22 -35.69 17.78
CA GLU A 3 -49.69 -34.61 18.64
C GLU A 3 -50.72 -33.52 18.96
N ALA A 4 -51.29 -33.58 20.16
CA ALA A 4 -51.73 -32.42 20.91
C ALA A 4 -51.22 -32.59 22.34
N ARG A 5 -50.35 -31.67 22.74
CA ARG A 5 -49.43 -31.75 23.88
C ARG A 5 -50.09 -31.31 25.19
N PRO A 6 -49.61 -31.78 26.35
CA PRO A 6 -49.95 -31.22 27.66
C PRO A 6 -49.50 -29.75 27.74
N VAL A 7 -50.33 -28.89 28.32
CA VAL A 7 -49.93 -27.54 28.72
C VAL A 7 -49.05 -27.68 29.98
N SER A 8 -47.81 -27.23 29.91
CA SER A 8 -46.91 -27.23 31.07
C SER A 8 -47.35 -26.21 32.11
N LEU A 9 -46.98 -26.44 33.37
CA LEU A 9 -47.16 -25.51 34.50
C LEU A 9 -46.64 -24.09 34.18
N SER A 10 -45.61 -23.97 33.35
CA SER A 10 -45.06 -22.70 32.87
C SER A 10 -45.97 -21.96 31.88
N ALA A 11 -46.66 -22.65 30.99
CA ALA A 11 -47.60 -22.04 30.05
C ALA A 11 -48.93 -21.65 30.72
N PHE A 12 -49.32 -22.35 31.80
CA PHE A 12 -50.41 -21.93 32.68
C PHE A 12 -50.01 -20.68 33.49
N ALA A 13 -48.79 -20.63 34.02
CA ALA A 13 -48.27 -19.48 34.75
C ALA A 13 -48.11 -18.22 33.86
N GLU A 14 -47.70 -18.36 32.59
CA GLU A 14 -47.61 -17.23 31.65
C GLU A 14 -48.98 -16.61 31.28
N TYR A 15 -50.05 -17.42 31.29
CA TYR A 15 -51.42 -16.96 31.09
C TYR A 15 -51.99 -16.20 32.30
N THR A 16 -51.63 -16.61 33.52
CA THR A 16 -52.00 -15.91 34.76
C THR A 16 -51.21 -14.61 34.98
N VAL A 17 -50.01 -14.48 34.40
CA VAL A 17 -49.15 -13.29 34.56
C VAL A 17 -49.48 -12.17 33.55
N ASN A 18 -49.96 -12.48 32.34
CA ASN A 18 -50.14 -11.47 31.28
C ASN A 18 -51.57 -10.91 31.09
N THR A 19 -52.56 -11.32 31.89
CA THR A 19 -53.91 -10.73 31.81
C THR A 19 -54.40 -10.29 33.19
N ALA A 20 -54.09 -9.03 33.51
CA ALA A 20 -54.70 -8.12 34.48
C ALA A 20 -54.92 -8.65 35.91
N LEU A 21 -54.20 -8.10 36.89
CA LEU A 21 -54.70 -7.73 38.24
C LEU A 21 -53.56 -7.10 39.08
N THR A 22 -53.38 -5.78 38.97
CA THR A 22 -52.50 -4.95 39.82
C THR A 22 -53.24 -4.31 41.00
N VAL A 23 -54.28 -4.95 41.56
CA VAL A 23 -55.00 -4.43 42.73
C VAL A 23 -55.37 -5.57 43.72
N PRO A 24 -55.21 -5.40 45.04
CA PRO A 24 -55.61 -6.40 46.04
C PRO A 24 -57.13 -6.59 46.07
N LEU A 25 -57.60 -7.85 46.12
CA LEU A 25 -59.02 -8.21 46.25
C LEU A 25 -59.36 -8.50 47.72
N THR A 26 -60.45 -7.92 48.23
CA THR A 26 -60.75 -7.93 49.68
C THR A 26 -61.79 -8.96 50.15
N GLU A 27 -62.64 -9.54 49.29
CA GLU A 27 -63.58 -10.59 49.69
C GLU A 27 -63.89 -11.59 48.57
N ARG A 28 -63.86 -12.90 48.86
CA ARG A 28 -64.28 -13.97 47.94
C ARG A 28 -65.33 -14.85 48.60
N ARG A 29 -66.42 -15.18 47.88
CA ARG A 29 -67.39 -16.20 48.29
C ARG A 29 -67.68 -17.13 47.11
N LEU A 30 -67.56 -18.44 47.33
CA LEU A 30 -67.94 -19.47 46.37
C LEU A 30 -69.29 -20.07 46.79
N LYS A 31 -70.22 -20.22 45.85
CA LYS A 31 -71.52 -20.86 46.10
C LYS A 31 -71.72 -22.00 45.10
N PHE A 32 -71.80 -23.23 45.60
CA PHE A 32 -72.05 -24.41 44.78
C PHE A 32 -73.52 -24.80 44.82
N GLY A 33 -74.06 -25.18 43.66
CA GLY A 33 -75.32 -25.89 43.51
C GLY A 33 -75.20 -26.93 42.41
N ASN A 34 -76.12 -27.90 42.38
CA ASN A 34 -76.08 -29.12 41.54
C ASN A 34 -76.16 -28.90 40.01
N GLY A 35 -75.91 -27.68 39.50
CA GLY A 35 -75.94 -27.33 38.07
C GLY A 35 -74.66 -26.67 37.52
N GLY A 36 -73.57 -26.60 38.29
CA GLY A 36 -72.37 -25.82 37.97
C GLY A 36 -72.19 -24.62 38.90
N GLY A 37 -70.94 -24.19 39.10
CA GLY A 37 -70.59 -23.10 40.01
C GLY A 37 -70.59 -21.73 39.30
N ARG A 38 -70.92 -20.67 40.04
CA ARG A 38 -70.75 -19.27 39.61
C ARG A 38 -69.65 -18.62 40.42
N LEU A 39 -68.68 -17.99 39.76
CA LEU A 39 -67.75 -17.07 40.40
C LEU A 39 -68.37 -15.67 40.38
N ILE A 40 -68.53 -15.06 41.55
CA ILE A 40 -69.02 -13.69 41.70
C ILE A 40 -67.92 -12.87 42.38
N SER A 41 -67.47 -11.80 41.73
CA SER A 41 -66.49 -10.87 42.28
C SER A 41 -67.02 -9.44 42.25
N ARG A 42 -66.64 -8.61 43.23
CA ARG A 42 -66.91 -7.18 43.25
C ARG A 42 -65.62 -6.39 43.05
N ALA A 43 -65.64 -5.47 42.09
CA ALA A 43 -64.61 -4.46 41.90
C ALA A 43 -65.27 -3.08 42.02
N GLY A 44 -65.26 -2.49 43.22
CA GLY A 44 -66.07 -1.30 43.52
C GLY A 44 -67.58 -1.60 43.42
N ASP A 45 -68.33 -0.76 42.72
CA ASP A 45 -69.80 -0.84 42.61
C ASP A 45 -70.29 -1.84 41.54
N GLN A 46 -69.38 -2.50 40.81
CA GLN A 46 -69.72 -3.48 39.78
C GLN A 46 -69.52 -4.93 40.24
N VAL A 47 -70.48 -5.79 39.88
CA VAL A 47 -70.46 -7.24 40.09
C VAL A 47 -70.10 -7.92 38.77
N ILE A 48 -69.05 -8.74 38.77
CA ILE A 48 -68.65 -9.58 37.63
C ILE A 48 -69.04 -11.02 37.96
N GLU A 49 -69.86 -11.63 37.09
CA GLU A 49 -70.33 -13.02 37.21
C GLU A 49 -69.76 -13.88 36.08
N MET A 50 -69.23 -15.06 36.40
CA MET A 50 -68.75 -16.03 35.41
C MET A 50 -69.25 -17.44 35.76
N ASP A 51 -69.87 -18.11 34.79
CA ASP A 51 -70.37 -19.48 34.91
C ASP A 51 -69.23 -20.49 34.65
N LEU A 52 -69.10 -21.50 35.52
CA LEU A 52 -68.11 -22.59 35.39
C LEU A 52 -68.78 -23.87 34.84
N PRO A 53 -68.17 -24.59 33.88
CA PRO A 53 -68.75 -25.78 33.24
C PRO A 53 -68.84 -27.01 34.17
N SER A 54 -69.82 -27.88 33.91
CA SER A 54 -70.17 -29.05 34.74
C SER A 54 -69.17 -30.21 34.64
N LEU A 55 -68.76 -30.78 35.79
CA LEU A 55 -67.86 -31.94 35.90
C LEU A 55 -68.63 -33.28 35.87
N ALA A 56 -69.21 -33.65 34.73
CA ALA A 56 -69.71 -35.01 34.51
C ALA A 56 -68.61 -35.85 33.83
N GLY A 57 -67.92 -36.68 34.62
CA GLY A 57 -67.00 -37.70 34.13
C GLY A 57 -65.52 -37.39 34.37
N LYS A 58 -64.94 -38.16 35.29
CA LYS A 58 -63.52 -38.46 35.57
C LYS A 58 -63.07 -38.15 37.00
N THR A 59 -62.26 -39.08 37.48
CA THR A 59 -61.95 -39.55 38.84
C THR A 59 -60.82 -38.78 39.53
N PRO A 60 -60.64 -38.95 40.85
CA PRO A 60 -60.00 -37.98 41.74
C PRO A 60 -58.47 -38.15 41.81
N GLU A 61 -57.76 -37.02 41.85
CA GLU A 61 -56.55 -36.76 42.67
C GLU A 61 -55.88 -35.45 42.21
N SER A 62 -56.22 -34.34 42.87
CA SER A 62 -55.25 -33.28 43.22
C SER A 62 -55.84 -32.42 44.34
N SER A 63 -55.02 -32.21 45.37
CA SER A 63 -55.33 -31.78 46.72
C SER A 63 -55.45 -30.25 46.86
N ALA A 64 -56.56 -29.79 47.45
CA ALA A 64 -56.66 -28.49 48.13
C ALA A 64 -57.94 -28.39 49.01
N ALA A 65 -58.05 -29.24 50.02
CA ALA A 65 -58.82 -28.99 51.25
C ALA A 65 -58.40 -30.03 52.31
N LYS A 66 -57.78 -29.60 53.41
CA LYS A 66 -57.69 -30.43 54.61
C LYS A 66 -59.08 -30.50 55.23
N THR A 67 -59.68 -31.68 55.25
CA THR A 67 -60.54 -32.17 56.34
C THR A 67 -60.43 -33.68 56.32
N SER A 68 -59.83 -34.22 57.39
CA SER A 68 -60.11 -35.51 58.04
C SER A 68 -60.72 -36.63 57.20
N GLY A 69 -60.04 -37.78 57.23
CA GLY A 69 -60.51 -39.03 56.66
C GLY A 69 -61.71 -39.64 57.39
N PHE A 70 -62.82 -38.93 57.56
CA PHE A 70 -64.07 -39.56 58.01
C PHE A 70 -64.68 -40.40 56.88
N GLY A 71 -64.10 -41.58 56.64
CA GLY A 71 -64.81 -42.70 56.03
C GLY A 71 -65.98 -43.07 56.95
N ASP A 72 -67.19 -42.72 56.53
CA ASP A 72 -68.47 -43.08 57.17
C ASP A 72 -68.93 -42.33 58.44
N ALA A 73 -68.60 -41.04 58.61
CA ALA A 73 -69.39 -40.17 59.49
C ALA A 73 -70.67 -39.67 58.78
N ARG A 74 -71.86 -40.13 59.22
CA ARG A 74 -73.15 -39.66 58.68
C ARG A 74 -73.55 -38.32 59.31
N ILE A 75 -73.41 -37.21 58.57
CA ILE A 75 -74.10 -35.96 58.89
C ILE A 75 -75.57 -36.10 58.46
N GLN A 76 -76.46 -36.42 59.41
CA GLN A 76 -77.90 -36.44 59.15
C GLN A 76 -78.51 -35.09 59.51
N GLY A 77 -78.84 -34.30 58.49
CA GLY A 77 -79.45 -32.99 58.67
C GLY A 77 -80.90 -33.09 59.15
N THR A 78 -81.18 -32.54 60.33
CA THR A 78 -82.47 -31.94 60.66
C THR A 78 -82.25 -30.76 61.61
N HIS A 79 -82.49 -29.57 61.06
CA HIS A 79 -82.86 -28.32 61.72
C HIS A 79 -83.26 -28.44 63.21
N ILE A 80 -82.44 -27.91 64.13
CA ILE A 80 -82.85 -27.51 65.48
C ILE A 80 -82.19 -26.17 65.80
N GLU A 81 -82.98 -25.31 66.45
CA GLU A 81 -82.79 -23.89 66.67
C GLU A 81 -81.58 -23.51 67.54
N GLU A 82 -81.21 -22.25 67.37
CA GLU A 82 -80.27 -21.37 68.07
C GLU A 82 -79.78 -21.77 69.49
N TRP A 83 -78.55 -21.34 69.78
CA TRP A 83 -77.82 -21.30 71.06
C TRP A 83 -77.12 -22.60 71.47
N TYR A 84 -75.89 -22.84 70.99
CA TYR A 84 -74.68 -23.21 71.74
C TYR A 84 -73.52 -23.29 70.72
N ASP A 85 -72.31 -22.91 71.16
CA ASP A 85 -71.07 -22.91 70.37
C ASP A 85 -70.85 -24.27 69.68
N SER A 86 -70.29 -24.26 68.47
CA SER A 86 -70.13 -25.43 67.61
C SER A 86 -69.07 -26.39 68.14
N ASP A 87 -69.48 -27.31 69.01
CA ASP A 87 -68.72 -28.48 69.41
C ASP A 87 -68.84 -29.57 68.33
N LEU A 88 -67.71 -30.16 67.94
CA LEU A 88 -67.58 -31.09 66.81
C LEU A 88 -67.49 -32.53 67.36
N PHE A 89 -68.64 -33.18 67.58
CA PHE A 89 -68.69 -34.56 68.07
C PHE A 89 -68.91 -35.55 66.91
N ALA A 90 -68.06 -36.58 66.81
CA ALA A 90 -68.21 -37.68 65.85
C ALA A 90 -68.01 -39.05 66.53
N CYS A 91 -69.04 -39.89 66.53
CA CYS A 91 -68.93 -41.32 66.88
C CYS A 91 -68.83 -42.14 65.57
N GLY A 92 -67.83 -43.02 65.47
CA GLY A 92 -67.56 -43.82 64.27
C GLY A 92 -66.20 -44.53 64.34
N TYR A 93 -65.82 -45.21 63.26
CA TYR A 93 -64.44 -45.66 63.09
C TYR A 93 -63.69 -44.69 62.20
N HIS A 94 -62.37 -44.63 62.38
CA HIS A 94 -61.46 -43.88 61.53
C HIS A 94 -60.45 -44.85 60.93
N ASP A 95 -60.00 -44.57 59.70
CA ASP A 95 -58.90 -45.27 59.04
C ASP A 95 -57.60 -44.43 59.17
N PRO A 96 -56.97 -44.37 60.36
CA PRO A 96 -55.66 -43.75 60.49
C PRO A 96 -54.60 -44.61 59.81
N THR A 97 -53.62 -43.95 59.22
CA THR A 97 -52.45 -44.65 58.71
C THR A 97 -51.27 -44.41 59.65
N PHE A 98 -50.83 -45.46 60.35
CA PHE A 98 -49.72 -45.43 61.28
C PHE A 98 -48.44 -46.03 60.67
N THR A 99 -47.28 -45.54 61.10
CA THR A 99 -45.96 -46.14 60.84
C THR A 99 -45.21 -46.25 62.17
N MET A 100 -44.77 -47.47 62.55
CA MET A 100 -44.09 -47.73 63.83
C MET A 100 -42.77 -48.51 63.62
N GLU A 101 -41.77 -48.17 64.43
CA GLU A 101 -40.43 -48.79 64.47
C GLU A 101 -40.36 -49.83 65.61
N GLN A 102 -39.71 -50.97 65.40
CA GLN A 102 -39.52 -51.99 66.43
C GLN A 102 -38.34 -51.63 67.36
N VAL A 103 -38.54 -51.63 68.68
CA VAL A 103 -37.41 -51.60 69.63
C VAL A 103 -36.76 -52.99 69.67
N ALA A 104 -35.44 -53.06 69.44
CA ALA A 104 -34.71 -54.32 69.39
C ALA A 104 -34.86 -55.16 70.68
N ALA A 105 -35.10 -56.47 70.51
CA ALA A 105 -35.44 -57.47 71.53
C ALA A 105 -34.44 -57.65 72.70
N GLY A 106 -33.31 -56.93 72.72
CA GLY A 106 -32.24 -57.09 73.72
C GLY A 106 -32.20 -56.03 74.82
N ARG A 107 -33.19 -55.13 74.92
CA ARG A 107 -33.20 -54.00 75.89
C ARG A 107 -34.14 -54.19 77.10
N TRP A 108 -34.63 -55.41 77.34
CA TRP A 108 -35.74 -55.65 78.27
C TRP A 108 -35.39 -55.84 79.76
N ASP A 109 -34.12 -55.81 80.15
CA ASP A 109 -33.72 -56.06 81.55
C ASP A 109 -32.90 -54.88 82.12
N TYR A 110 -33.57 -53.89 82.72
CA TYR A 110 -32.96 -53.11 83.81
C TYR A 110 -34.03 -52.40 84.67
N ASP A 111 -34.09 -52.82 85.94
CA ASP A 111 -34.93 -52.29 87.01
C ASP A 111 -34.38 -50.95 87.57
N ASP A 112 -35.29 -50.18 88.18
CA ASP A 112 -35.08 -48.98 89.05
C ASP A 112 -35.14 -47.56 88.42
N ASN A 113 -36.31 -47.17 87.90
CA ASN A 113 -37.05 -45.95 88.32
C ASN A 113 -38.52 -46.02 87.83
N GLU A 114 -39.33 -46.77 88.57
CA GLU A 114 -40.59 -47.35 88.06
C GLU A 114 -41.66 -46.33 87.64
N THR A 115 -41.81 -45.11 88.19
CA THR A 115 -43.01 -44.31 87.85
C THR A 115 -42.94 -43.60 86.50
N ALA A 116 -41.81 -42.96 86.16
CA ALA A 116 -41.68 -42.29 84.86
C ALA A 116 -41.44 -43.28 83.72
N MET A 117 -40.73 -44.37 84.00
CA MET A 117 -40.51 -45.45 83.03
C MET A 117 -41.77 -46.33 82.89
N ALA A 118 -42.58 -46.52 83.93
CA ALA A 118 -43.91 -47.11 83.79
C ALA A 118 -44.87 -46.18 83.06
N ILE A 119 -44.86 -44.86 83.27
CA ILE A 119 -45.68 -43.95 82.47
C ILE A 119 -45.22 -43.99 81.00
N TRP A 120 -43.92 -43.98 80.72
CA TRP A 120 -43.41 -44.10 79.36
C TRP A 120 -43.74 -45.45 78.71
N ASN A 121 -43.54 -46.56 79.42
CA ASN A 121 -43.88 -47.92 78.96
C ASN A 121 -45.39 -48.21 78.99
N PHE A 122 -46.20 -47.42 79.69
CA PHE A 122 -47.66 -47.47 79.64
C PHE A 122 -48.20 -46.64 78.47
N THR A 123 -47.51 -45.55 78.12
CA THR A 123 -47.97 -44.60 77.08
C THR A 123 -47.44 -44.92 75.68
N ILE A 124 -46.39 -45.74 75.51
CA ILE A 124 -45.76 -45.98 74.18
C ILE A 124 -45.50 -47.48 73.87
N ASP A 125 -45.88 -48.43 74.75
CA ASP A 125 -45.62 -49.87 74.50
C ASP A 125 -46.69 -50.53 73.61
N PHE A 126 -46.50 -50.42 72.29
CA PHE A 126 -47.36 -51.04 71.26
C PHE A 126 -47.25 -52.57 71.17
N TYR A 127 -46.34 -53.19 71.93
CA TYR A 127 -46.07 -54.64 71.87
C TYR A 127 -46.53 -55.39 73.12
N ARG A 128 -47.12 -54.70 74.11
CA ARG A 128 -47.75 -55.38 75.23
C ARG A 128 -49.04 -56.04 74.76
N TYR A 129 -48.96 -57.36 74.54
CA TYR A 129 -50.11 -58.23 74.54
C TYR A 129 -50.76 -58.12 75.92
N SER A 130 -51.80 -57.29 76.04
CA SER A 130 -52.73 -57.41 77.15
C SER A 130 -53.43 -58.77 76.94
N PRO A 131 -53.37 -59.70 77.89
CA PRO A 131 -54.16 -60.92 77.79
C PRO A 131 -55.62 -60.50 77.61
N ASP A 132 -56.22 -60.92 76.50
CA ASP A 132 -57.67 -60.87 76.26
C ASP A 132 -58.39 -61.15 77.58
N ASP A 133 -59.11 -60.14 78.11
CA ASP A 133 -59.95 -60.31 79.30
C ASP A 133 -61.17 -61.23 79.01
N GLY A 134 -61.26 -61.68 77.75
CA GLY A 134 -62.25 -62.58 77.19
C GLY A 134 -63.36 -61.85 76.44
N ARG A 135 -63.21 -60.55 76.15
CA ARG A 135 -64.29 -59.69 75.62
C ARG A 135 -63.88 -58.76 74.49
N PHE A 136 -62.92 -59.16 73.64
CA PHE A 136 -62.62 -58.47 72.39
C PHE A 136 -63.91 -58.02 71.63
N GLY A 137 -64.07 -56.70 71.49
CA GLY A 137 -65.22 -56.03 70.86
C GLY A 137 -66.47 -55.85 71.72
N ALA A 138 -66.33 -55.82 73.04
CA ALA A 138 -67.40 -55.42 73.95
C ALA A 138 -67.00 -54.15 74.71
N ASP A 139 -67.88 -53.14 74.70
CA ASP A 139 -67.77 -51.91 75.50
C ASP A 139 -67.53 -52.24 76.99
N ASN A 140 -66.27 -52.23 77.39
CA ASN A 140 -65.78 -52.54 78.73
C ASN A 140 -65.25 -51.29 79.45
N GLY A 141 -65.11 -50.16 78.74
CA GLY A 141 -64.69 -48.86 79.26
C GLY A 141 -63.18 -48.67 79.39
N GLU A 142 -62.36 -49.53 78.78
CA GLU A 142 -60.90 -49.45 78.76
C GLU A 142 -60.41 -49.44 77.30
N ASN A 143 -59.48 -48.55 76.95
CA ASN A 143 -58.97 -48.44 75.56
C ASN A 143 -57.98 -49.56 75.23
N GLU A 144 -58.21 -50.31 74.14
CA GLU A 144 -57.41 -51.49 73.81
C GLU A 144 -56.52 -51.31 72.56
N PHE A 145 -55.25 -51.73 72.65
CA PHE A 145 -54.40 -51.92 71.47
C PHE A 145 -54.43 -53.39 71.06
N VAL A 146 -55.18 -53.70 70.01
CA VAL A 146 -55.58 -55.07 69.63
C VAL A 146 -54.51 -55.78 68.76
N GLY A 147 -53.40 -55.12 68.43
CA GLY A 147 -52.33 -55.73 67.61
C GLY A 147 -52.78 -56.04 66.18
N PHE A 148 -52.21 -57.09 65.56
CA PHE A 148 -52.48 -57.46 64.17
C PHE A 148 -53.60 -58.51 64.06
N ILE A 149 -54.84 -58.08 63.83
CA ILE A 149 -55.97 -58.98 63.60
C ILE A 149 -56.19 -59.22 62.10
N ASP A 150 -56.71 -60.40 61.75
CA ASP A 150 -57.06 -60.71 60.36
C ASP A 150 -58.45 -60.17 59.98
N ASP A 151 -58.69 -60.01 58.68
CA ASP A 151 -59.94 -59.44 58.15
C ASP A 151 -61.19 -60.23 58.57
N ALA A 152 -61.05 -61.55 58.73
CA ALA A 152 -62.15 -62.41 59.15
C ALA A 152 -62.52 -62.18 60.62
N THR A 153 -61.53 -62.04 61.50
CA THR A 153 -61.69 -61.74 62.92
C THR A 153 -62.29 -60.36 63.08
N TYR A 154 -61.76 -59.37 62.36
CA TYR A 154 -62.24 -58.00 62.39
C TYR A 154 -63.73 -57.88 61.96
N PHE A 155 -64.07 -58.47 60.82
CA PHE A 155 -65.45 -58.49 60.33
C PHE A 155 -66.41 -59.22 61.29
N SER A 156 -65.94 -60.30 61.94
CA SER A 156 -66.79 -61.08 62.86
C SER A 156 -67.20 -60.31 64.12
N VAL A 157 -66.37 -59.38 64.56
CA VAL A 157 -66.57 -58.64 65.81
C VAL A 157 -67.28 -57.32 65.57
N TYR A 158 -66.89 -56.58 64.53
CA TYR A 158 -67.41 -55.23 64.31
C TYR A 158 -68.30 -55.08 63.06
N GLY A 159 -68.35 -56.09 62.18
CA GLY A 159 -69.27 -56.13 61.04
C GLY A 159 -68.78 -55.39 59.78
N PHE A 160 -67.51 -54.96 59.74
CA PHE A 160 -66.88 -54.31 58.60
C PHE A 160 -65.54 -54.97 58.25
N HIS A 161 -65.20 -54.97 56.95
CA HIS A 161 -63.92 -55.46 56.43
C HIS A 161 -62.89 -54.32 56.47
N TRP A 162 -61.59 -54.65 56.52
CA TRP A 162 -60.50 -53.67 56.47
C TRP A 162 -60.51 -52.82 55.20
N GLY A 163 -61.07 -53.35 54.10
CA GLY A 163 -61.00 -52.73 52.78
C GLY A 163 -59.55 -52.62 52.30
N GLY A 164 -58.96 -51.43 52.43
CA GLY A 164 -57.54 -51.16 52.14
C GLY A 164 -56.81 -50.42 53.27
N ALA A 165 -57.42 -50.31 54.46
CA ALA A 165 -56.82 -49.63 55.60
C ALA A 165 -55.65 -50.43 56.17
N SER A 166 -54.58 -49.74 56.56
CA SER A 166 -53.42 -50.32 57.24
C SER A 166 -53.63 -50.46 58.76
N ALA A 167 -54.48 -49.60 59.33
CA ALA A 167 -54.88 -49.60 60.73
C ALA A 167 -56.24 -48.91 60.87
N MET A 168 -56.95 -49.19 61.97
CA MET A 168 -58.26 -48.63 62.27
C MET A 168 -58.34 -48.26 63.75
N THR A 169 -59.02 -47.16 64.06
CA THR A 169 -59.43 -46.80 65.42
C THR A 169 -60.95 -46.87 65.49
N ILE A 170 -61.51 -47.63 66.43
CA ILE A 170 -62.96 -47.67 66.68
C ILE A 170 -63.25 -47.04 68.02
N ASN A 171 -64.24 -46.15 68.04
CA ASN A 171 -64.74 -45.55 69.27
C ASN A 171 -66.14 -46.10 69.59
N PHE A 172 -66.37 -46.56 70.83
CA PHE A 172 -67.64 -47.14 71.29
C PHE A 172 -68.50 -46.15 72.10
N HIS A 173 -69.82 -46.34 72.00
CA HIS A 173 -70.83 -45.63 72.80
C HIS A 173 -72.02 -46.56 73.14
N THR A 174 -72.46 -46.55 74.39
CA THR A 174 -73.65 -47.30 74.84
C THR A 174 -74.93 -46.46 74.89
N SER A 175 -75.74 -46.59 73.85
CA SER A 175 -77.21 -46.42 73.80
C SER A 175 -77.89 -45.11 74.28
N SER A 176 -78.74 -44.61 73.38
CA SER A 176 -79.76 -43.56 73.51
C SER A 176 -79.27 -42.12 73.40
N ASP A 177 -79.08 -41.74 72.12
CA ASP A 177 -79.15 -40.39 71.59
C ASP A 177 -78.11 -39.37 72.12
N TRP A 178 -77.14 -39.10 71.22
CA TRP A 178 -76.25 -37.93 71.11
C TRP A 178 -74.80 -38.24 71.52
N CYS A 179 -73.83 -37.90 70.65
CA CYS A 179 -72.39 -38.13 70.87
C CYS A 179 -71.85 -37.16 71.93
N GLU A 180 -72.20 -37.38 73.20
CA GLU A 180 -71.77 -36.50 74.29
C GLU A 180 -70.45 -36.94 74.94
N GLU A 181 -70.15 -38.25 74.97
CA GLU A 181 -68.95 -38.83 75.59
C GLU A 181 -68.49 -40.10 74.85
N ILE A 182 -67.19 -40.24 74.60
CA ILE A 182 -66.57 -41.47 74.10
C ILE A 182 -66.16 -42.30 75.32
N HIS A 183 -66.77 -43.48 75.50
CA HIS A 183 -66.51 -44.35 76.65
C HIS A 183 -65.26 -45.22 76.47
N GLU A 184 -64.93 -45.57 75.23
CA GLU A 184 -63.83 -46.49 74.88
C GLU A 184 -63.37 -46.26 73.43
N SER A 185 -62.08 -46.46 73.15
CA SER A 185 -61.43 -46.30 71.84
C SER A 185 -60.33 -47.35 71.62
N ASP A 186 -60.54 -48.24 70.65
CA ASP A 186 -59.64 -49.34 70.34
C ASP A 186 -58.82 -49.09 69.07
N VAL A 187 -57.55 -49.46 69.08
CA VAL A 187 -56.63 -49.35 67.94
C VAL A 187 -56.13 -50.72 67.50
N MET A 188 -56.18 -50.98 66.19
CA MET A 188 -55.86 -52.29 65.59
C MET A 188 -55.17 -52.14 64.25
N PHE A 189 -54.31 -53.11 63.93
CA PHE A 189 -53.48 -53.13 62.72
C PHE A 189 -53.90 -54.24 61.78
N ASN A 190 -53.89 -53.95 60.48
CA ASN A 190 -54.23 -54.92 59.45
C ASN A 190 -53.06 -55.89 59.23
N SER A 191 -53.26 -57.16 59.58
CA SER A 191 -52.26 -58.23 59.42
C SER A 191 -51.84 -58.51 57.97
N ALA A 192 -52.53 -57.97 56.96
CA ALA A 192 -52.15 -58.09 55.55
C ALA A 192 -50.92 -57.23 55.15
N TYR A 193 -50.49 -56.29 56.00
CA TYR A 193 -49.36 -55.39 55.75
C TYR A 193 -48.21 -55.63 56.75
N SER A 194 -46.97 -55.51 56.26
CA SER A 194 -45.74 -55.68 57.06
C SER A 194 -45.15 -54.34 57.51
N TRP A 195 -44.51 -54.33 58.69
CA TRP A 195 -43.66 -53.25 59.19
C TRP A 195 -42.31 -53.07 58.46
N THR A 196 -41.74 -51.86 58.50
CA THR A 196 -40.34 -51.56 58.10
C THR A 196 -39.70 -50.58 59.09
N ASP A 197 -38.41 -50.79 59.39
CA ASP A 197 -37.56 -49.95 60.22
C ASP A 197 -36.64 -49.01 59.39
N ASP A 198 -36.74 -49.05 58.06
CA ASP A 198 -35.90 -48.26 57.14
C ASP A 198 -36.63 -47.01 56.60
N PHE A 199 -36.22 -45.85 57.10
CA PHE A 199 -36.72 -44.53 56.70
C PHE A 199 -36.54 -44.18 55.21
N LEU A 200 -35.58 -44.79 54.51
CA LEU A 200 -35.26 -44.45 53.11
C LEU A 200 -36.05 -45.28 52.09
N THR A 201 -36.48 -46.49 52.45
CA THR A 201 -37.42 -47.29 51.63
C THR A 201 -38.78 -46.58 51.48
N TYR A 202 -39.13 -45.70 52.42
CA TYR A 202 -40.35 -44.89 52.44
C TYR A 202 -40.35 -43.70 51.45
N LEU A 203 -39.26 -42.92 51.35
CA LEU A 203 -39.22 -41.71 50.50
C LEU A 203 -39.32 -41.98 48.99
N GLY A 204 -39.15 -43.23 48.56
CA GLY A 204 -39.21 -43.66 47.15
C GLY A 204 -40.48 -44.42 46.73
N GLY A 205 -41.44 -44.65 47.63
CA GLY A 205 -42.66 -45.44 47.38
C GLY A 205 -43.97 -44.65 47.38
N SER A 206 -45.04 -45.23 46.82
CA SER A 206 -46.36 -44.60 46.59
C SER A 206 -47.27 -44.47 47.82
N VAL A 207 -46.71 -44.30 49.02
CA VAL A 207 -47.45 -44.32 50.28
C VAL A 207 -46.91 -43.18 51.17
N GLN A 208 -47.71 -42.12 51.45
CA GLN A 208 -47.24 -40.90 52.14
C GLN A 208 -47.79 -40.79 53.57
N TYR A 209 -46.97 -40.90 54.63
CA TYR A 209 -47.41 -40.76 56.04
C TYR A 209 -46.33 -40.24 57.02
N TYR A 210 -46.70 -39.33 57.92
CA TYR A 210 -45.83 -38.46 58.75
C TYR A 210 -45.78 -38.87 60.23
N LYS A 211 -44.60 -38.78 60.88
CA LYS A 211 -44.36 -39.16 62.29
C LYS A 211 -45.15 -38.33 63.32
N ALA A 212 -45.43 -37.05 63.05
CA ALA A 212 -46.26 -36.26 63.96
C ALA A 212 -47.75 -36.59 63.86
N ALA A 213 -48.21 -37.21 62.76
CA ALA A 213 -49.59 -37.67 62.65
C ALA A 213 -49.85 -38.85 63.60
N VAL A 214 -48.88 -39.75 63.78
CA VAL A 214 -48.98 -40.86 64.74
C VAL A 214 -49.10 -40.35 66.18
N ILE A 215 -48.30 -39.34 66.55
CA ILE A 215 -48.34 -38.71 67.89
C ILE A 215 -49.63 -37.91 68.09
N HIS A 216 -50.05 -37.13 67.09
CA HIS A 216 -51.30 -36.37 67.11
C HIS A 216 -52.52 -37.29 67.27
N GLU A 217 -52.62 -38.35 66.47
CA GLU A 217 -53.76 -39.27 66.48
C GLU A 217 -53.77 -40.18 67.73
N SER A 218 -52.60 -40.51 68.30
CA SER A 218 -52.52 -41.19 69.61
C SER A 218 -53.01 -40.30 70.78
N GLY A 219 -52.94 -38.97 70.61
CA GLY A 219 -53.52 -38.01 71.56
C GLY A 219 -55.05 -38.10 71.66
N HIS A 220 -55.73 -38.49 70.57
CA HIS A 220 -57.18 -38.70 70.57
C HIS A 220 -57.62 -39.98 71.29
N VAL A 221 -56.72 -40.97 71.43
CA VAL A 221 -57.00 -42.27 72.08
C VAL A 221 -56.83 -42.20 73.60
N TRP A 222 -56.07 -41.24 74.15
CA TRP A 222 -55.70 -41.23 75.58
C TRP A 222 -56.19 -40.01 76.37
N GLY A 223 -57.06 -39.17 75.78
CA GLY A 223 -57.70 -38.06 76.46
C GLY A 223 -59.15 -38.37 76.85
N LEU A 224 -59.48 -38.29 78.14
CA LEU A 224 -60.87 -38.12 78.57
C LEU A 224 -61.35 -36.76 78.04
N MET A 225 -62.08 -36.73 76.93
CA MET A 225 -62.64 -35.49 76.36
C MET A 225 -63.80 -34.96 77.22
N ALA A 226 -63.49 -34.44 78.42
CA ALA A 226 -64.47 -33.82 79.31
C ALA A 226 -64.71 -32.36 78.90
N GLY A 227 -65.39 -32.14 77.76
CA GLY A 227 -65.71 -30.83 77.20
C GLY A 227 -66.77 -30.04 77.97
N LYS A 228 -66.56 -29.72 79.26
CA LYS A 228 -67.59 -29.03 80.05
C LYS A 228 -67.19 -27.71 80.72
N LEU A 229 -65.94 -27.24 80.70
CA LEU A 229 -65.60 -26.10 81.57
C LEU A 229 -64.82 -24.90 81.04
N LYS A 230 -64.19 -24.88 79.85
CA LYS A 230 -63.68 -23.64 79.20
C LYS A 230 -63.55 -23.79 77.68
N PRO A 231 -63.63 -22.69 76.88
CA PRO A 231 -63.38 -22.75 75.44
C PRO A 231 -61.93 -23.18 75.16
N GLU A 232 -61.76 -24.23 74.37
CA GLU A 232 -60.46 -24.65 73.85
C GLU A 232 -60.10 -23.78 72.62
N THR A 233 -58.97 -23.08 72.65
CA THR A 233 -58.47 -22.31 71.49
C THR A 233 -57.40 -23.12 70.76
N TYR A 234 -57.79 -23.84 69.72
CA TYR A 234 -56.88 -24.54 68.81
C TYR A 234 -56.24 -23.57 67.80
N ALA A 235 -54.90 -23.59 67.68
CA ALA A 235 -54.16 -23.02 66.56
C ALA A 235 -53.60 -24.17 65.71
N TYR A 236 -54.33 -24.54 64.65
CA TYR A 236 -54.07 -25.70 63.78
C TYR A 236 -52.80 -25.62 62.90
N ASP A 237 -51.96 -24.62 63.13
CA ASP A 237 -50.77 -24.28 62.35
C ASP A 237 -49.43 -24.56 63.06
N HIS A 238 -49.46 -25.17 64.26
CA HIS A 238 -48.26 -25.59 65.00
C HIS A 238 -48.26 -27.12 65.27
N PRO A 239 -47.13 -27.84 65.08
CA PRO A 239 -46.97 -29.20 65.58
C PRO A 239 -46.68 -29.18 67.08
N SER A 240 -47.50 -29.86 67.89
CA SER A 240 -47.31 -30.00 69.34
C SER A 240 -47.46 -31.46 69.82
N VAL A 241 -46.94 -31.75 71.01
CA VAL A 241 -47.14 -33.03 71.73
C VAL A 241 -48.08 -32.72 72.90
N MET A 242 -49.22 -33.41 73.00
CA MET A 242 -50.13 -33.25 74.15
C MET A 242 -49.54 -33.95 75.38
N ASN A 243 -49.36 -33.22 76.49
CA ASN A 243 -48.90 -33.79 77.76
C ASN A 243 -50.04 -33.85 78.78
N ASN A 244 -50.18 -34.98 79.47
CA ASN A 244 -51.19 -35.18 80.51
C ASN A 244 -50.69 -34.59 81.84
N ALA A 245 -51.18 -33.40 82.20
CA ALA A 245 -50.92 -32.78 83.50
C ALA A 245 -52.17 -32.78 84.38
N GLY A 246 -52.72 -33.98 84.64
CA GLY A 246 -53.52 -34.28 85.83
C GLY A 246 -54.93 -33.69 85.93
N THR A 247 -55.23 -32.59 85.23
CA THR A 247 -56.59 -32.02 85.05
C THR A 247 -56.68 -31.03 83.87
N ASP A 248 -55.56 -30.67 83.23
CA ASP A 248 -55.51 -29.76 82.08
C ASP A 248 -54.70 -30.41 80.94
N ILE A 249 -55.15 -30.23 79.69
CA ILE A 249 -54.30 -30.42 78.49
C ILE A 249 -53.57 -29.09 78.28
N ILE A 250 -52.25 -29.08 78.46
CA ILE A 250 -51.41 -27.89 78.23
C ILE A 250 -50.52 -28.14 77.02
N GLU A 251 -50.60 -27.24 76.03
CA GLU A 251 -49.66 -27.15 74.93
C GLU A 251 -48.50 -26.24 75.37
N ASP A 252 -47.40 -26.80 75.90
CA ASP A 252 -46.18 -26.03 76.11
C ASP A 252 -45.26 -26.14 74.88
N ALA A 253 -44.85 -24.99 74.34
CA ALA A 253 -44.05 -24.88 73.13
C ALA A 253 -42.57 -25.32 73.32
N LEU A 254 -42.31 -26.32 74.16
CA LEU A 254 -41.00 -26.93 74.39
C LEU A 254 -40.87 -28.18 73.51
N ALA A 255 -40.62 -27.97 72.22
CA ALA A 255 -40.26 -29.07 71.33
C ALA A 255 -38.86 -29.58 71.70
N VAL A 256 -38.75 -30.85 72.10
CA VAL A 256 -37.47 -31.52 72.34
C VAL A 256 -37.03 -32.18 71.02
N HIS A 257 -35.83 -31.88 70.49
CA HIS A 257 -35.37 -32.55 69.27
C HIS A 257 -35.13 -34.06 69.48
N VAL A 258 -35.22 -34.86 68.41
CA VAL A 258 -34.95 -36.31 68.48
C VAL A 258 -33.53 -36.62 69.01
N PRO A 259 -32.48 -35.86 68.67
CA PRO A 259 -31.20 -35.96 69.36
C PRO A 259 -31.24 -35.53 70.83
N ASP A 260 -32.00 -34.51 71.22
CA ASP A 260 -32.15 -34.11 72.63
C ASP A 260 -32.83 -35.19 73.46
N VAL A 261 -33.82 -35.89 72.89
CA VAL A 261 -34.41 -37.09 73.49
C VAL A 261 -33.35 -38.19 73.65
N ASN A 262 -32.45 -38.38 72.68
CA ASN A 262 -31.37 -39.37 72.75
C ASN A 262 -30.18 -38.95 73.65
N LEU A 263 -29.90 -37.66 73.78
CA LEU A 263 -28.87 -37.08 74.62
C LEU A 263 -29.34 -37.08 76.09
N MET A 264 -30.59 -36.70 76.35
CA MET A 264 -31.25 -36.91 77.65
C MET A 264 -31.24 -38.40 78.03
N ARG A 265 -31.51 -39.31 77.08
CA ARG A 265 -31.47 -40.76 77.32
C ARG A 265 -30.07 -41.29 77.68
N ARG A 266 -28.99 -40.84 77.04
CA ARG A 266 -27.61 -41.30 77.33
C ARG A 266 -27.03 -40.76 78.63
N VAL A 267 -27.55 -39.63 79.09
CA VAL A 267 -27.05 -38.89 80.24
C VAL A 267 -27.66 -39.40 81.58
N TYR A 268 -28.76 -40.16 81.52
CA TYR A 268 -29.44 -40.70 82.69
C TYR A 268 -28.82 -41.97 83.31
N ASP A 269 -27.91 -42.67 82.61
CA ASP A 269 -27.33 -43.95 83.08
C ASP A 269 -26.28 -43.83 84.21
N GLY A 270 -26.08 -42.67 84.87
CA GLY A 270 -25.13 -42.61 85.99
C GLY A 270 -24.85 -41.32 86.77
N LEU A 271 -25.76 -40.32 86.86
CA LEU A 271 -25.48 -39.07 87.60
C LEU A 271 -26.51 -38.77 88.70
N THR A 272 -26.03 -38.31 89.87
CA THR A 272 -26.85 -37.87 91.02
C THR A 272 -27.21 -36.38 91.00
N GLY A 273 -27.24 -35.74 89.82
CA GLY A 273 -27.68 -34.34 89.64
C GLY A 273 -27.92 -33.97 88.18
N VAL A 274 -28.76 -32.94 87.93
CA VAL A 274 -29.15 -32.46 86.60
C VAL A 274 -27.91 -32.04 85.79
N PRO A 275 -27.53 -32.78 84.76
CA PRO A 275 -26.43 -32.41 83.89
C PRO A 275 -26.84 -31.24 82.98
N GLN A 276 -25.92 -30.30 82.80
CA GLN A 276 -26.10 -29.15 81.92
C GLN A 276 -26.02 -29.64 80.47
N VAL A 277 -27.17 -29.80 79.81
CA VAL A 277 -27.22 -30.07 78.36
C VAL A 277 -26.62 -28.88 77.63
N LYS A 278 -25.67 -29.14 76.75
CA LYS A 278 -25.11 -28.12 75.85
C LYS A 278 -25.82 -28.24 74.52
N ASP A 279 -26.84 -27.43 74.35
CA ASP A 279 -27.65 -27.33 73.14
C ASP A 279 -27.34 -25.99 72.47
N VAL A 280 -26.54 -26.06 71.41
CA VAL A 280 -26.21 -24.94 70.53
C VAL A 280 -26.43 -25.45 69.12
N GLY A 281 -27.21 -24.72 68.33
CA GLY A 281 -27.56 -25.14 66.97
C GLY A 281 -27.65 -23.97 66.02
N VAL A 282 -27.58 -24.29 64.72
CA VAL A 282 -28.12 -23.41 63.70
C VAL A 282 -29.54 -23.88 63.48
N GLU A 283 -30.51 -22.99 63.39
CA GLU A 283 -31.92 -23.34 63.18
C GLU A 283 -32.63 -22.33 62.27
N SER A 284 -33.84 -22.68 61.84
CA SER A 284 -34.78 -21.73 61.23
C SER A 284 -35.95 -21.38 62.15
N TYR A 285 -35.91 -21.83 63.41
CA TYR A 285 -37.10 -22.03 64.23
C TYR A 285 -37.14 -21.27 65.56
N TYR A 286 -36.57 -20.06 65.67
CA TYR A 286 -37.00 -19.16 66.75
C TYR A 286 -36.66 -17.69 66.48
N ALA A 287 -37.68 -16.88 66.19
CA ALA A 287 -37.62 -15.45 66.43
C ALA A 287 -39.03 -14.95 66.80
N SER A 288 -39.08 -13.87 67.57
CA SER A 288 -40.33 -13.28 68.12
C SER A 288 -41.43 -12.91 67.09
N LEU A 289 -41.23 -13.14 65.79
CA LEU A 289 -42.11 -12.77 64.68
C LEU A 289 -42.47 -13.94 63.72
N GLY A 290 -42.14 -15.20 64.05
CA GLY A 290 -42.46 -16.39 63.23
C GLY A 290 -41.36 -16.86 62.27
N LEU A 291 -41.67 -17.83 61.39
CA LEU A 291 -40.72 -18.51 60.50
C LEU A 291 -39.88 -17.54 59.65
N HIS A 292 -38.57 -17.52 59.85
CA HIS A 292 -37.63 -16.80 58.98
C HIS A 292 -37.05 -17.75 57.94
N LYS A 293 -37.54 -17.70 56.69
CA LYS A 293 -36.94 -18.45 55.59
C LYS A 293 -35.55 -17.90 55.29
N SER A 294 -34.50 -18.67 55.57
CA SER A 294 -33.15 -18.36 55.15
C SER A 294 -33.06 -18.29 53.63
N THR A 295 -32.30 -17.33 53.10
CA THR A 295 -32.11 -17.15 51.65
C THR A 295 -30.66 -16.82 51.33
N THR A 296 -30.25 -17.06 50.09
CA THR A 296 -28.97 -16.61 49.55
C THR A 296 -29.15 -15.37 48.69
N SER A 297 -28.12 -14.53 48.59
CA SER A 297 -28.14 -13.30 47.77
C SER A 297 -28.36 -13.53 46.27
N ALA A 298 -28.10 -14.73 45.78
CA ALA A 298 -28.36 -15.19 44.42
C ALA A 298 -28.52 -16.72 44.39
N ALA A 299 -28.96 -17.26 43.25
CA ALA A 299 -29.05 -18.71 43.01
C ALA A 299 -27.90 -19.28 42.18
N ASN A 300 -27.10 -18.43 41.53
CA ASN A 300 -26.00 -18.83 40.66
C ASN A 300 -24.74 -18.05 41.00
N PHE A 301 -23.61 -18.75 41.09
CA PHE A 301 -22.33 -18.20 41.50
C PHE A 301 -21.17 -18.81 40.71
N TYR A 302 -20.04 -18.15 40.74
CA TYR A 302 -18.73 -18.66 40.35
C TYR A 302 -17.85 -18.86 41.59
N PRO A 303 -16.88 -19.79 41.54
CA PRO A 303 -15.87 -19.91 42.59
C PRO A 303 -15.20 -18.57 42.92
N GLY A 304 -15.13 -18.23 44.22
CA GLY A 304 -14.62 -16.95 44.71
C GLY A 304 -15.66 -15.83 44.83
N ASP A 305 -16.86 -15.97 44.26
CA ASP A 305 -17.93 -14.97 44.42
C ASP A 305 -18.30 -14.80 45.91
N SER A 306 -18.70 -13.59 46.28
CA SER A 306 -19.29 -13.33 47.59
C SER A 306 -20.75 -13.78 47.61
N ILE A 307 -21.13 -14.47 48.69
CA ILE A 307 -22.49 -14.91 48.96
C ILE A 307 -22.91 -14.38 50.32
N THR A 308 -24.08 -13.74 50.38
CA THR A 308 -24.73 -13.38 51.64
C THR A 308 -25.83 -14.40 51.93
N ILE A 309 -25.75 -15.03 53.10
CA ILE A 309 -26.75 -15.95 53.63
C ILE A 309 -27.56 -15.16 54.67
N SER A 310 -28.81 -14.89 54.34
CA SER A 310 -29.67 -13.99 55.12
C SER A 310 -30.60 -14.76 56.05
N ASN A 311 -30.92 -14.13 57.18
CA ASN A 311 -31.86 -14.62 58.20
C ASN A 311 -31.48 -15.97 58.83
N VAL A 312 -30.19 -16.21 59.03
CA VAL A 312 -29.71 -17.41 59.72
C VAL A 312 -29.89 -17.22 61.22
N THR A 313 -30.59 -18.15 61.86
CA THR A 313 -30.74 -18.18 63.32
C THR A 313 -29.70 -19.14 63.89
N VAL A 314 -28.91 -18.65 64.84
CA VAL A 314 -28.03 -19.48 65.67
C VAL A 314 -28.51 -19.33 67.10
N GLU A 315 -28.58 -20.43 67.82
CA GLU A 315 -29.17 -20.47 69.15
C GLU A 315 -28.31 -21.23 70.15
N ASN A 316 -28.55 -20.90 71.41
CA ASN A 316 -28.02 -21.59 72.56
C ASN A 316 -29.18 -21.83 73.51
N LEU A 317 -29.78 -23.01 73.44
CA LEU A 317 -30.86 -23.46 74.33
C LEU A 317 -30.32 -24.15 75.59
N SER A 318 -28.99 -24.22 75.74
CA SER A 318 -28.35 -24.65 76.99
C SER A 318 -28.81 -23.75 78.17
N PRO A 319 -29.04 -24.32 79.37
CA PRO A 319 -29.37 -23.56 80.58
C PRO A 319 -28.19 -22.72 81.12
N THR A 320 -27.02 -22.80 80.48
CA THR A 320 -25.84 -21.98 80.76
C THR A 320 -25.27 -21.35 79.49
N ALA A 321 -24.64 -20.18 79.66
CA ALA A 321 -23.96 -19.51 78.56
C ALA A 321 -22.78 -20.36 78.06
N GLN A 322 -22.67 -20.53 76.75
CA GLN A 322 -21.56 -21.26 76.13
C GLN A 322 -20.45 -20.28 75.70
N THR A 323 -19.20 -20.72 75.80
CA THR A 323 -18.03 -19.96 75.36
C THR A 323 -17.44 -20.52 74.08
N ASP A 324 -16.85 -19.67 73.24
CA ASP A 324 -16.25 -20.06 71.95
C ASP A 324 -17.22 -20.82 71.03
N VAL A 325 -18.40 -20.24 70.81
CA VAL A 325 -19.37 -20.74 69.81
C VAL A 325 -18.93 -20.28 68.44
N ARG A 326 -18.83 -21.18 67.46
CA ARG A 326 -18.42 -20.86 66.09
C ARG A 326 -19.42 -21.36 65.07
N LEU A 327 -19.74 -20.52 64.10
CA LEU A 327 -20.57 -20.83 62.95
C LEU A 327 -19.72 -20.93 61.68
N ARG A 328 -19.88 -22.02 60.93
CA ARG A 328 -19.21 -22.26 59.65
C ARG A 328 -20.25 -22.67 58.61
N PHE A 329 -20.08 -22.21 57.37
CA PHE A 329 -20.95 -22.57 56.25
C PHE A 329 -20.26 -23.53 55.30
N TYR A 330 -21.01 -24.42 54.68
CA TYR A 330 -20.50 -25.48 53.82
C TYR A 330 -21.36 -25.61 52.55
N LEU A 331 -20.71 -26.00 51.45
CA LEU A 331 -21.38 -26.51 50.25
C LEU A 331 -21.33 -28.03 50.24
N SER A 332 -22.50 -28.66 50.28
CA SER A 332 -22.66 -30.11 50.20
C SER A 332 -23.38 -30.52 48.90
N ALA A 333 -23.01 -31.68 48.36
CA ALA A 333 -23.69 -32.28 47.21
C ALA A 333 -25.06 -32.86 47.59
N ASP A 334 -25.23 -33.21 48.87
CA ASP A 334 -26.45 -33.77 49.45
C ASP A 334 -26.93 -32.93 50.65
N ARG A 335 -27.98 -33.39 51.33
CA ARG A 335 -28.62 -32.64 52.42
C ARG A 335 -27.95 -32.88 53.77
N THR A 336 -26.98 -33.78 53.85
CA THR A 336 -26.22 -34.06 55.06
C THR A 336 -25.01 -33.15 55.06
N ILE A 337 -24.97 -32.24 56.02
CA ILE A 337 -23.87 -31.29 56.18
C ILE A 337 -22.89 -31.91 57.14
N THR A 338 -21.63 -31.97 56.75
CA THR A 338 -20.55 -32.53 57.57
C THR A 338 -19.28 -31.71 57.38
N THR A 339 -18.31 -31.90 58.27
CA THR A 339 -16.99 -31.28 58.13
C THR A 339 -16.19 -31.78 56.92
N ALA A 340 -16.64 -32.82 56.21
CA ALA A 340 -16.04 -33.29 54.95
C ALA A 340 -16.50 -32.47 53.73
N ASP A 341 -17.57 -31.68 53.87
CA ASP A 341 -18.07 -30.81 52.82
C ASP A 341 -17.17 -29.60 52.59
N SER A 342 -17.46 -28.84 51.53
CA SER A 342 -16.62 -27.72 51.12
C SER A 342 -16.89 -26.49 51.97
N LEU A 343 -16.00 -26.21 52.93
CA LEU A 343 -16.08 -25.01 53.79
C LEU A 343 -16.11 -23.71 52.98
N MET A 344 -17.06 -22.84 53.30
CA MET A 344 -17.27 -21.55 52.68
C MET A 344 -16.62 -20.44 53.52
N GLY A 345 -15.49 -19.92 53.04
CA GLY A 345 -14.78 -18.81 53.66
C GLY A 345 -14.25 -19.13 55.07
N PHE A 346 -14.56 -18.27 56.03
CA PHE A 346 -14.08 -18.36 57.42
C PHE A 346 -15.21 -18.78 58.38
N TYR A 347 -15.01 -18.58 59.67
CA TYR A 347 -15.99 -18.83 60.72
C TYR A 347 -16.43 -17.51 61.36
N TYR A 348 -17.67 -17.47 61.84
CA TYR A 348 -18.13 -16.44 62.76
C TYR A 348 -18.03 -16.98 64.18
N TYR A 349 -17.79 -16.11 65.17
CA TYR A 349 -17.62 -16.58 66.53
C TYR A 349 -18.23 -15.64 67.56
N TRP A 350 -18.74 -16.25 68.63
CA TRP A 350 -19.17 -15.58 69.85
C TRP A 350 -18.20 -15.97 70.98
N PRO A 351 -17.47 -15.01 71.58
CA PRO A 351 -16.65 -15.27 72.77
C PRO A 351 -17.47 -15.87 73.91
N THR A 352 -18.72 -15.42 74.04
CA THR A 352 -19.74 -15.95 74.96
C THR A 352 -21.10 -15.79 74.30
N PHE A 353 -21.91 -16.84 74.32
CA PHE A 353 -23.28 -16.85 73.84
C PHE A 353 -24.21 -17.17 75.01
N ALA A 354 -25.16 -16.27 75.30
CA ALA A 354 -25.99 -16.35 76.49
C ALA A 354 -26.89 -17.59 76.49
N ALA A 355 -27.22 -18.09 77.69
CA ALA A 355 -28.12 -19.22 77.91
C ALA A 355 -29.54 -18.89 77.45
N GLU A 356 -30.24 -19.87 76.87
CA GLU A 356 -31.62 -19.74 76.39
C GLU A 356 -31.84 -18.51 75.48
N THR A 357 -30.90 -18.26 74.55
CA THR A 357 -31.00 -17.13 73.61
C THR A 357 -30.75 -17.56 72.18
N TYR A 358 -31.21 -16.72 71.25
CA TYR A 358 -30.95 -16.86 69.82
C TYR A 358 -30.41 -15.56 69.23
N SER A 359 -29.77 -15.68 68.07
CA SER A 359 -29.25 -14.58 67.26
C SER A 359 -29.65 -14.79 65.81
N VAL A 360 -30.39 -13.84 65.24
CA VAL A 360 -30.72 -13.83 63.80
C VAL A 360 -29.83 -12.82 63.11
N ALA A 361 -29.05 -13.27 62.12
CA ALA A 361 -28.14 -12.39 61.38
C ALA A 361 -27.99 -12.79 59.91
N ASN A 362 -27.38 -11.87 59.16
CA ASN A 362 -26.94 -12.10 57.78
C ASN A 362 -25.43 -12.32 57.79
N TYR A 363 -24.97 -13.34 57.07
CA TYR A 363 -23.58 -13.75 57.04
C TYR A 363 -23.04 -13.67 55.61
N ALA A 364 -21.99 -12.88 55.40
CA ALA A 364 -21.32 -12.72 54.10
C ALA A 364 -20.04 -13.56 54.05
N THR A 365 -20.02 -14.57 53.19
CA THR A 365 -18.88 -15.47 52.96
C THR A 365 -18.55 -15.56 51.46
N THR A 366 -17.69 -16.50 51.07
CA THR A 366 -17.26 -16.72 49.68
C THR A 366 -17.47 -18.18 49.23
N ILE A 367 -17.78 -18.36 47.94
CA ILE A 367 -17.87 -19.68 47.32
C ILE A 367 -16.46 -20.30 47.24
N PRO A 368 -16.25 -21.52 47.75
CA PRO A 368 -14.95 -22.19 47.67
C PRO A 368 -14.58 -22.57 46.23
N TYR A 369 -13.28 -22.79 46.00
CA TYR A 369 -12.76 -23.26 44.71
C TYR A 369 -12.99 -24.77 44.52
N ILE A 370 -14.21 -25.12 44.08
CA ILE A 370 -14.69 -26.49 43.91
C ILE A 370 -15.07 -26.79 42.45
N SER A 371 -15.30 -28.08 42.15
CA SER A 371 -15.86 -28.48 40.86
C SER A 371 -17.28 -27.94 40.70
N SER A 372 -17.65 -27.65 39.46
CA SER A 372 -18.96 -27.08 39.14
C SER A 372 -20.09 -28.07 39.40
N GLY A 373 -21.24 -27.56 39.80
CA GLY A 373 -22.37 -28.39 40.22
C GLY A 373 -23.47 -27.62 40.93
N GLN A 374 -24.44 -28.37 41.46
CA GLN A 374 -25.51 -27.83 42.28
C GLN A 374 -25.36 -28.31 43.72
N PHE A 375 -25.27 -27.37 44.65
CA PHE A 375 -24.91 -27.63 46.04
C PHE A 375 -25.99 -27.11 47.00
N TYR A 376 -26.20 -27.84 48.09
CA TYR A 376 -26.89 -27.33 49.26
C TYR A 376 -25.94 -26.45 50.06
N VAL A 377 -26.48 -25.36 50.62
CA VAL A 377 -25.75 -24.49 51.54
C VAL A 377 -26.17 -24.86 52.95
N GLY A 378 -25.21 -25.33 53.74
CA GLY A 378 -25.39 -25.80 55.10
C GLY A 378 -24.57 -25.03 56.10
N ALA A 379 -24.83 -25.23 57.39
CA ALA A 379 -24.03 -24.66 58.46
C ALA A 379 -23.79 -25.65 59.59
N ILE A 380 -22.63 -25.50 60.23
CA ILE A 380 -22.17 -26.27 61.40
C ILE A 380 -21.87 -25.29 62.52
N ALA A 381 -22.46 -25.52 63.70
CA ALA A 381 -22.16 -24.76 64.91
C ALA A 381 -21.33 -25.60 65.89
N THR A 382 -20.13 -25.13 66.26
CA THR A 382 -19.27 -25.86 67.22
C THR A 382 -18.93 -25.05 68.46
N LEU A 383 -18.57 -25.79 69.52
CA LEU A 383 -18.07 -25.27 70.78
C LEU A 383 -16.56 -25.51 70.89
N ASN A 384 -15.82 -24.56 71.46
CA ASN A 384 -14.41 -24.73 71.88
C ASN A 384 -13.40 -25.12 70.78
N GLY A 385 -13.63 -24.78 69.51
CA GLY A 385 -12.59 -24.82 68.47
C GLY A 385 -12.95 -25.51 67.16
N PHE A 386 -11.90 -26.03 66.48
CA PHE A 386 -11.92 -26.51 65.08
C PHE A 386 -11.78 -28.03 64.89
N ALA A 387 -11.28 -28.75 65.89
CA ALA A 387 -10.72 -30.10 65.70
C ALA A 387 -11.76 -31.24 65.78
N GLY A 388 -13.01 -30.92 66.11
CA GLY A 388 -14.10 -31.88 66.22
C GLY A 388 -15.44 -31.20 65.98
N ASP A 389 -16.41 -32.02 65.59
CA ASP A 389 -17.81 -31.66 65.66
C ASP A 389 -18.37 -32.23 66.96
N ASP A 390 -18.25 -31.44 68.02
CA ASP A 390 -18.64 -31.81 69.38
C ASP A 390 -20.17 -31.85 69.55
N ALA A 391 -20.93 -31.55 68.49
CA ALA A 391 -22.40 -31.44 68.49
C ALA A 391 -23.04 -31.83 67.13
N TRP A 392 -22.55 -32.87 66.44
CA TRP A 392 -22.99 -33.33 65.10
C TRP A 392 -24.50 -33.51 64.88
N GLU A 393 -25.25 -33.56 65.97
CA GLU A 393 -26.71 -33.64 66.01
C GLU A 393 -27.39 -32.31 65.62
N ASN A 394 -26.64 -31.19 65.57
CA ASN A 394 -27.09 -29.84 65.25
C ASN A 394 -26.76 -29.38 63.80
N ASP A 395 -26.04 -30.22 63.05
CA ASP A 395 -25.60 -29.96 61.68
C ASP A 395 -26.81 -30.01 60.74
N ALA A 396 -27.12 -28.91 60.07
CA ALA A 396 -28.33 -28.90 59.26
C ALA A 396 -28.34 -27.98 58.03
N THR A 397 -29.10 -28.46 57.05
CA THR A 397 -29.40 -27.79 55.79
C THR A 397 -30.72 -27.03 55.91
N TYR A 398 -30.65 -25.75 56.29
CA TYR A 398 -31.83 -24.89 56.45
C TYR A 398 -32.22 -24.09 55.20
N LEU A 399 -31.43 -24.21 54.13
CA LEU A 399 -31.69 -23.58 52.84
C LEU A 399 -32.38 -24.61 51.92
N PRO A 400 -33.67 -24.42 51.59
CA PRO A 400 -34.44 -25.43 50.85
C PRO A 400 -34.00 -25.57 49.38
N ASP A 401 -33.36 -24.54 48.83
CA ASP A 401 -33.00 -24.45 47.42
C ASP A 401 -31.48 -24.61 47.24
N LYS A 402 -31.09 -25.41 46.23
CA LYS A 402 -29.68 -25.52 45.82
C LYS A 402 -29.21 -24.23 45.16
N ILE A 403 -27.92 -23.92 45.34
CA ILE A 403 -27.23 -22.94 44.50
C ILE A 403 -26.50 -23.66 43.36
N THR A 404 -26.33 -22.98 42.23
CA THR A 404 -25.51 -23.46 41.11
C THR A 404 -24.15 -22.78 41.15
N VAL A 405 -23.08 -23.57 41.19
CA VAL A 405 -21.69 -23.09 41.05
C VAL A 405 -21.19 -23.47 39.67
N TYR A 406 -20.96 -22.47 38.81
CA TYR A 406 -20.45 -22.63 37.45
C TYR A 406 -18.96 -22.99 37.42
N PRO A 407 -18.44 -23.56 36.30
CA PRO A 407 -17.03 -23.92 36.22
C PRO A 407 -16.11 -22.70 36.24
N MET A 408 -14.88 -22.91 36.68
CA MET A 408 -13.84 -21.88 36.64
C MET A 408 -13.40 -21.58 35.21
N PRO A 409 -13.03 -20.32 34.90
CA PRO A 409 -12.38 -20.02 33.64
C PRO A 409 -11.04 -20.77 33.51
N PRO A 410 -10.64 -21.16 32.30
CA PRO A 410 -9.29 -21.67 32.04
C PRO A 410 -8.22 -20.65 32.43
N SER A 411 -7.08 -21.13 32.93
CA SER A 411 -5.92 -20.31 33.26
C SER A 411 -4.83 -20.42 32.18
N ASN A 412 -3.85 -19.52 32.22
CA ASN A 412 -2.72 -19.48 31.29
C ASN A 412 -3.14 -19.50 29.81
N VAL A 413 -4.15 -18.68 29.45
CA VAL A 413 -4.42 -18.42 28.03
C VAL A 413 -3.18 -17.79 27.43
N GLN A 414 -2.71 -18.33 26.32
CA GLN A 414 -1.53 -17.89 25.58
C GLN A 414 -1.86 -17.89 24.09
N ALA A 415 -1.67 -16.78 23.42
CA ALA A 415 -1.79 -16.63 21.98
C ALA A 415 -0.40 -16.47 21.37
N THR A 416 -0.14 -17.11 20.23
CA THR A 416 1.19 -17.02 19.61
C THR A 416 1.47 -15.65 19.00
N ASP A 417 2.67 -15.14 19.28
CA ASP A 417 3.21 -13.89 18.74
C ASP A 417 4.10 -14.16 17.53
N GLY A 418 3.57 -13.94 16.32
CA GLY A 418 4.32 -14.02 15.07
C GLY A 418 4.95 -15.39 14.77
N THR A 419 4.54 -16.44 15.48
CA THR A 419 5.09 -17.79 15.34
C THR A 419 4.62 -18.48 14.06
N TYR A 420 3.39 -18.21 13.64
CA TYR A 420 2.80 -18.74 12.42
C TYR A 420 2.48 -17.59 11.48
N THR A 421 2.60 -17.85 10.18
CA THR A 421 2.30 -16.88 9.13
C THR A 421 0.83 -16.90 8.76
N ASP A 422 0.07 -17.97 9.02
CA ASP A 422 -1.29 -18.14 8.53
C ASP A 422 -2.36 -18.16 9.63
N LYS A 423 -1.94 -18.15 10.90
CA LYS A 423 -2.85 -18.31 12.04
C LYS A 423 -2.29 -17.76 13.34
N ILE A 424 -3.15 -17.62 14.34
CA ILE A 424 -2.76 -17.45 15.74
C ILE A 424 -3.20 -18.70 16.50
N ARG A 425 -2.25 -19.41 17.10
CA ARG A 425 -2.56 -20.54 17.98
C ARG A 425 -2.79 -20.02 19.39
N VAL A 426 -3.94 -20.36 19.95
CA VAL A 426 -4.33 -20.03 21.31
C VAL A 426 -4.32 -21.32 22.13
N THR A 427 -3.59 -21.36 23.23
CA THR A 427 -3.51 -22.49 24.16
C THR A 427 -3.92 -22.06 25.56
N TRP A 428 -4.38 -22.99 26.38
CA TRP A 428 -4.69 -22.73 27.79
C TRP A 428 -4.45 -23.96 28.65
N THR A 429 -4.39 -23.77 29.96
CA THR A 429 -4.40 -24.89 30.91
C THR A 429 -5.82 -25.44 31.02
N ALA A 430 -5.99 -26.74 30.77
CA ALA A 430 -7.29 -27.40 30.90
C ALA A 430 -7.82 -27.30 32.34
N VAL A 431 -9.12 -27.05 32.48
CA VAL A 431 -9.78 -27.00 33.79
C VAL A 431 -9.89 -28.43 34.33
N SER A 432 -9.49 -28.64 35.59
CA SER A 432 -9.46 -29.97 36.23
C SER A 432 -10.84 -30.51 36.62
N ASP A 433 -11.88 -29.68 36.52
CA ASP A 433 -13.27 -30.05 36.77
C ASP A 433 -13.75 -31.08 35.72
N PRO A 434 -14.09 -32.32 36.12
CA PRO A 434 -14.51 -33.36 35.18
C PRO A 434 -15.85 -33.06 34.48
N ALA A 435 -16.65 -32.11 34.98
CA ALA A 435 -17.89 -31.69 34.33
C ALA A 435 -17.65 -30.79 33.12
N VAL A 436 -16.44 -30.25 32.94
CA VAL A 436 -16.07 -29.44 31.77
C VAL A 436 -15.80 -30.33 30.57
N THR A 437 -16.65 -30.21 29.54
CA THR A 437 -16.56 -31.03 28.32
C THR A 437 -16.05 -30.25 27.10
N ALA A 438 -16.04 -28.92 27.16
CA ALA A 438 -15.63 -28.07 26.05
C ALA A 438 -15.16 -26.68 26.51
N TYR A 439 -14.60 -25.93 25.57
CA TYR A 439 -14.14 -24.56 25.73
C TYR A 439 -14.68 -23.69 24.61
N GLN A 440 -15.20 -22.52 24.94
CA GLN A 440 -15.60 -21.50 23.95
C GLN A 440 -14.50 -20.45 23.84
N VAL A 441 -14.03 -20.20 22.63
CA VAL A 441 -12.96 -19.25 22.32
C VAL A 441 -13.55 -18.00 21.70
N TYR A 442 -13.10 -16.85 22.18
CA TYR A 442 -13.55 -15.53 21.76
C TYR A 442 -12.36 -14.65 21.39
N ARG A 443 -12.58 -13.70 20.47
CA ARG A 443 -11.56 -12.76 19.99
C ARG A 443 -12.08 -11.33 19.95
N SER A 444 -11.19 -10.36 20.12
CA SER A 444 -11.42 -8.93 19.86
C SER A 444 -10.15 -8.29 19.28
N ALA A 445 -10.30 -7.18 18.56
CA ALA A 445 -9.17 -6.36 18.08
C ALA A 445 -8.54 -5.50 19.20
N SER A 446 -9.18 -5.42 20.37
CA SER A 446 -8.65 -4.76 21.57
C SER A 446 -9.11 -5.47 22.84
N ASP A 447 -8.33 -5.32 23.91
CA ASP A 447 -8.60 -5.95 25.21
C ASP A 447 -9.94 -5.52 25.84
N THR A 448 -10.38 -4.30 25.54
CA THR A 448 -11.65 -3.73 26.00
C THR A 448 -12.79 -3.81 24.97
N GLY A 449 -12.51 -4.39 23.80
CA GLY A 449 -13.46 -4.44 22.68
C GLY A 449 -14.55 -5.51 22.83
N THR A 450 -15.48 -5.50 21.85
CA THR A 450 -16.56 -6.48 21.79
C THR A 450 -15.99 -7.87 21.48
N LYS A 451 -16.26 -8.83 22.35
CA LYS A 451 -15.78 -10.21 22.23
C LYS A 451 -16.63 -10.97 21.20
N ILE A 452 -16.00 -11.39 20.11
CA ILE A 452 -16.60 -12.17 19.03
C ILE A 452 -16.39 -13.64 19.33
N TYR A 453 -17.45 -14.43 19.35
CA TYR A 453 -17.37 -15.88 19.47
C TYR A 453 -16.74 -16.47 18.20
N LEU A 454 -15.70 -17.28 18.35
CA LEU A 454 -15.03 -17.96 17.24
C LEU A 454 -15.46 -19.42 17.12
N ALA A 455 -15.32 -20.19 18.20
CA ALA A 455 -15.52 -21.63 18.16
C ALA A 455 -15.74 -22.24 19.55
N GLN A 456 -16.25 -23.47 19.55
CA GLN A 456 -16.25 -24.36 20.72
C GLN A 456 -15.40 -25.59 20.42
N VAL A 457 -14.45 -25.91 21.28
CA VAL A 457 -13.48 -26.99 21.11
C VAL A 457 -13.39 -27.87 22.36
N SER A 458 -13.05 -29.15 22.18
CA SER A 458 -12.84 -30.09 23.31
C SER A 458 -11.38 -30.12 23.79
N ASN A 459 -10.44 -29.67 22.96
CA ASN A 459 -9.01 -29.63 23.31
C ASN A 459 -8.66 -28.32 24.02
N SER A 460 -7.51 -28.28 24.68
CA SER A 460 -6.98 -27.08 25.35
C SER A 460 -6.20 -26.15 24.41
N TYR A 461 -6.58 -26.10 23.14
CA TYR A 461 -6.04 -25.18 22.14
C TYR A 461 -7.03 -24.92 20.99
N TYR A 462 -6.83 -23.80 20.29
CA TYR A 462 -7.55 -23.41 19.08
C TYR A 462 -6.61 -22.67 18.11
N ASP A 463 -6.72 -22.99 16.82
CA ASP A 463 -5.98 -22.32 15.75
C ASP A 463 -6.91 -21.33 15.04
N ASP A 464 -6.75 -20.03 15.29
CA ASP A 464 -7.45 -18.99 14.55
C ASP A 464 -6.77 -18.77 13.20
N ALA A 465 -7.32 -19.36 12.14
CA ALA A 465 -6.83 -19.24 10.76
C ALA A 465 -7.33 -17.99 10.01
N SER A 466 -8.12 -17.14 10.67
CA SER A 466 -8.64 -15.90 10.08
C SER A 466 -8.54 -14.70 11.04
N PRO A 467 -7.37 -14.47 11.66
CA PRO A 467 -7.21 -13.35 12.57
C PRO A 467 -7.29 -12.03 11.81
N ALA A 468 -7.75 -10.98 12.48
CA ALA A 468 -7.66 -9.63 11.90
C ALA A 468 -6.18 -9.22 11.82
N GLY A 469 -5.84 -8.32 10.89
CA GLY A 469 -4.48 -7.78 10.82
C GLY A 469 -4.08 -7.05 12.11
N GLY A 470 -2.85 -7.27 12.58
CA GLY A 470 -2.33 -6.70 13.83
C GLY A 470 -2.61 -7.56 15.06
N TRP A 471 -2.72 -6.90 16.22
CA TRP A 471 -2.94 -7.56 17.51
C TRP A 471 -4.39 -8.05 17.66
N ASN A 472 -4.54 -9.28 18.12
CA ASN A 472 -5.81 -9.92 18.44
C ASN A 472 -5.78 -10.40 19.88
N TYR A 473 -6.82 -10.11 20.65
CA TYR A 473 -6.95 -10.50 22.06
C TYR A 473 -7.92 -11.65 22.18
N TYR A 474 -7.57 -12.68 22.96
CA TYR A 474 -8.33 -13.93 23.07
C TYR A 474 -8.76 -14.20 24.50
N TRP A 475 -9.99 -14.68 24.65
CA TRP A 475 -10.54 -15.16 25.91
C TRP A 475 -11.13 -16.54 25.72
N VAL A 476 -11.09 -17.33 26.78
CA VAL A 476 -11.65 -18.68 26.79
C VAL A 476 -12.63 -18.82 27.94
N LYS A 477 -13.77 -19.46 27.68
CA LYS A 477 -14.69 -19.95 28.71
C LYS A 477 -14.65 -21.47 28.73
N SER A 478 -14.68 -22.08 29.91
CA SER A 478 -14.97 -23.50 30.05
C SER A 478 -16.48 -23.72 30.00
N VAL A 479 -16.90 -24.89 29.51
CA VAL A 479 -18.31 -25.25 29.33
C VAL A 479 -18.58 -26.58 30.01
N ALA A 480 -19.55 -26.57 30.93
CA ALA A 480 -20.14 -27.74 31.55
C ALA A 480 -21.64 -27.81 31.19
N ALA A 481 -22.29 -28.94 31.50
CA ALA A 481 -23.71 -29.13 31.23
C ALA A 481 -24.61 -28.08 31.92
N ILE A 482 -24.18 -27.60 33.10
CA ILE A 482 -24.90 -26.58 33.86
C ILE A 482 -24.73 -25.17 33.31
N GLY A 483 -23.72 -24.91 32.47
CA GLY A 483 -23.41 -23.58 31.93
C GLY A 483 -21.91 -23.35 31.71
N SER A 484 -21.55 -22.11 31.36
CA SER A 484 -20.16 -21.71 31.08
C SER A 484 -19.55 -20.85 32.18
N SER A 485 -18.23 -20.91 32.31
CA SER A 485 -17.47 -19.99 33.16
C SER A 485 -17.62 -18.52 32.77
N LEU A 486 -17.12 -17.62 33.63
CA LEU A 486 -16.70 -16.29 33.21
C LEU A 486 -15.59 -16.38 32.14
N PHE A 487 -15.27 -15.25 31.50
CA PHE A 487 -14.10 -15.19 30.63
C PHE A 487 -12.81 -15.37 31.47
N SER A 488 -11.84 -16.08 30.90
CA SER A 488 -10.46 -16.09 31.40
C SER A 488 -9.85 -14.68 31.43
N SER A 489 -8.63 -14.54 31.96
CA SER A 489 -7.78 -13.43 31.53
C SER A 489 -7.53 -13.53 30.01
N SER A 490 -7.40 -12.38 29.36
CA SER A 490 -7.01 -12.33 27.96
C SER A 490 -5.54 -12.66 27.77
N ASP A 491 -5.19 -13.08 26.56
CA ASP A 491 -3.84 -12.92 26.04
C ASP A 491 -3.89 -12.41 24.60
N SER A 492 -2.85 -11.68 24.19
CA SER A 492 -2.77 -11.09 22.85
C SER A 492 -1.84 -11.89 21.96
N GLY A 493 -2.19 -12.03 20.68
CA GLY A 493 -1.33 -12.62 19.67
C GLY A 493 -1.46 -11.89 18.34
N TYR A 494 -0.50 -12.12 17.44
CA TYR A 494 -0.52 -11.58 16.09
C TYR A 494 0.11 -12.54 15.09
N VAL A 495 -0.27 -12.39 13.82
CA VAL A 495 0.39 -13.06 12.70
C VAL A 495 1.55 -12.19 12.23
N SER A 496 2.69 -12.80 11.94
CA SER A 496 3.86 -12.11 11.38
C SER A 496 4.34 -12.80 10.12
N VAL A 497 4.89 -12.02 9.19
CA VAL A 497 5.60 -12.52 8.00
C VAL A 497 7.02 -11.98 8.09
N THR A 498 8.01 -12.84 7.82
CA THR A 498 9.41 -12.42 7.90
C THR A 498 9.73 -11.39 6.83
N VAL A 499 10.61 -10.47 7.17
CA VAL A 499 11.09 -9.45 6.24
C VAL A 499 11.88 -10.11 5.10
N PRO A 500 11.65 -9.74 3.83
CA PRO A 500 12.47 -10.19 2.71
C PRO A 500 13.96 -9.90 2.91
N ALA A 501 14.82 -10.85 2.55
CA ALA A 501 16.27 -10.73 2.66
C ALA A 501 16.96 -10.90 1.30
N GLY A 502 18.19 -10.37 1.19
CA GLY A 502 19.00 -10.48 -0.03
C GLY A 502 18.39 -9.73 -1.22
N LEU A 503 17.79 -8.56 -0.97
CA LEU A 503 17.37 -7.66 -2.04
C LEU A 503 18.61 -7.23 -2.83
N LEU A 504 18.53 -7.36 -4.15
CA LEU A 504 19.54 -6.96 -5.11
C LEU A 504 18.88 -6.14 -6.20
N ALA A 505 19.47 -5.00 -6.53
CA ALA A 505 19.18 -4.21 -7.72
C ALA A 505 20.23 -4.45 -8.82
N SER A 506 19.89 -4.10 -10.06
CA SER A 506 20.70 -4.47 -11.22
C SER A 506 21.82 -3.48 -11.58
N ASP A 507 21.97 -2.38 -10.84
CA ASP A 507 23.10 -1.44 -10.93
C ASP A 507 23.50 -1.03 -12.37
N GLY A 508 22.54 -0.52 -13.13
CA GLY A 508 22.80 -0.05 -14.50
C GLY A 508 22.97 -1.17 -15.55
N THR A 509 22.74 -2.44 -15.21
CA THR A 509 22.85 -3.55 -16.19
C THR A 509 21.86 -3.41 -17.36
N TYR A 510 20.69 -2.82 -17.12
CA TYR A 510 19.61 -2.69 -18.11
C TYR A 510 19.27 -1.23 -18.39
N THR A 511 18.91 -0.93 -19.63
CA THR A 511 18.53 0.44 -20.05
C THR A 511 17.03 0.71 -19.92
N ASP A 512 16.20 -0.33 -19.89
CA ASP A 512 14.74 -0.24 -19.84
C ASP A 512 14.18 -0.29 -18.40
N ARG A 513 14.97 -0.76 -17.43
CA ARG A 513 14.49 -1.03 -16.06
C ARG A 513 15.60 -1.13 -15.02
N VAL A 514 15.22 -1.04 -13.75
CA VAL A 514 15.99 -1.62 -12.64
C VAL A 514 15.39 -2.98 -12.31
N ALA A 515 16.14 -4.06 -12.52
CA ALA A 515 15.69 -5.40 -12.17
C ALA A 515 16.04 -5.68 -10.71
N LEU A 516 15.01 -5.96 -9.92
CA LEU A 516 15.11 -6.28 -8.49
C LEU A 516 14.87 -7.76 -8.28
N SER A 517 15.66 -8.38 -7.39
CA SER A 517 15.47 -9.76 -6.96
C SER A 517 15.73 -9.90 -5.47
N TRP A 518 15.06 -10.84 -4.81
CA TRP A 518 15.24 -11.13 -3.39
C TRP A 518 14.95 -12.59 -3.07
N THR A 519 15.24 -13.00 -1.83
CA THR A 519 14.90 -14.35 -1.37
C THR A 519 13.40 -14.45 -1.10
N ALA A 520 12.74 -15.46 -1.69
CA ALA A 520 11.32 -15.69 -1.47
C ALA A 520 11.02 -15.99 0.02
N VAL A 521 10.05 -15.29 0.58
CA VAL A 521 9.58 -15.44 1.96
C VAL A 521 8.53 -16.55 2.03
N MET A 522 8.78 -17.55 2.89
CA MET A 522 7.85 -18.65 3.10
C MET A 522 6.53 -18.15 3.69
N GLY A 523 5.41 -18.54 3.07
CA GLY A 523 4.06 -18.13 3.50
C GLY A 523 3.65 -16.72 3.04
N ALA A 524 4.50 -15.98 2.31
CA ALA A 524 4.09 -14.75 1.65
C ALA A 524 3.25 -15.06 0.40
N SER A 525 2.13 -14.37 0.23
CA SER A 525 1.31 -14.42 -0.99
C SER A 525 1.68 -13.33 -1.99
N GLY A 526 2.48 -12.34 -1.57
CA GLY A 526 3.00 -11.29 -2.43
C GLY A 526 3.99 -10.38 -1.71
N TYR A 527 4.44 -9.37 -2.46
CA TYR A 527 5.44 -8.40 -2.02
C TYR A 527 5.03 -6.99 -2.45
N GLU A 528 5.26 -6.02 -1.58
CA GLU A 528 5.17 -4.60 -1.91
C GLU A 528 6.59 -4.09 -2.19
N VAL A 529 6.75 -3.40 -3.32
CA VAL A 529 8.04 -2.84 -3.74
C VAL A 529 8.00 -1.33 -3.60
N TRP A 530 9.00 -0.80 -2.91
CA TRP A 530 9.08 0.60 -2.53
C TRP A 530 10.39 1.20 -3.01
N ARG A 531 10.37 2.48 -3.39
CA ARG A 531 11.50 3.20 -3.96
C ARG A 531 11.62 4.59 -3.35
N ASN A 532 12.85 5.08 -3.20
CA ASN A 532 13.16 6.45 -2.83
C ASN A 532 14.50 6.90 -3.43
N THR A 533 14.77 8.20 -3.48
CA THR A 533 16.08 8.77 -3.85
C THR A 533 16.97 9.04 -2.63
N ASP A 534 16.47 8.77 -1.43
CA ASP A 534 17.20 8.80 -0.16
C ASP A 534 17.06 7.43 0.53
N THR A 535 18.00 7.08 1.40
CA THR A 535 18.04 5.88 2.26
C THR A 535 16.94 5.80 3.33
N ASN A 536 16.08 6.81 3.45
CA ASN A 536 15.01 6.83 4.42
C ASN A 536 13.75 6.10 3.92
N SER A 537 13.48 4.92 4.47
CA SER A 537 12.29 4.12 4.13
C SER A 537 10.97 4.76 4.57
N ALA A 538 10.97 5.70 5.51
CA ALA A 538 9.76 6.37 5.97
C ALA A 538 9.17 7.34 4.92
N THR A 539 9.98 7.80 3.97
CA THR A 539 9.57 8.66 2.86
C THR A 539 9.55 7.93 1.51
N ALA A 540 9.82 6.62 1.51
CA ALA A 540 9.75 5.81 0.30
C ALA A 540 8.31 5.72 -0.23
N SER A 541 8.17 5.68 -1.55
CA SER A 541 6.89 5.50 -2.22
C SER A 541 6.75 4.08 -2.76
N GLN A 542 5.58 3.49 -2.62
CA GLN A 542 5.29 2.19 -3.23
C GLN A 542 5.21 2.35 -4.74
N ILE A 543 6.02 1.59 -5.48
CA ILE A 543 6.06 1.63 -6.94
C ILE A 543 5.30 0.46 -7.58
N GLY A 544 4.99 -0.59 -6.81
CA GLY A 544 4.21 -1.71 -7.28
C GLY A 544 4.10 -2.87 -6.29
N THR A 545 3.53 -3.96 -6.77
CA THR A 545 3.42 -5.24 -6.06
C THR A 545 3.87 -6.38 -6.96
N SER A 546 4.40 -7.45 -6.37
CA SER A 546 4.80 -8.66 -7.09
C SER A 546 4.35 -9.92 -6.35
N THR A 547 3.93 -10.95 -7.08
CA THR A 547 3.71 -12.30 -6.51
C THR A 547 4.98 -13.15 -6.57
N ALA A 548 5.98 -12.74 -7.35
CA ALA A 548 7.28 -13.37 -7.45
C ALA A 548 8.31 -12.65 -6.57
N ALA A 549 9.41 -13.31 -6.25
CA ALA A 549 10.53 -12.71 -5.51
C ALA A 549 11.44 -11.84 -6.40
N SER A 550 10.82 -11.08 -7.30
CA SER A 550 11.47 -10.21 -8.28
C SER A 550 10.52 -9.12 -8.76
N TYR A 551 11.07 -7.98 -9.18
CA TYR A 551 10.30 -6.87 -9.77
C TYR A 551 11.14 -6.07 -10.76
N ASN A 552 10.52 -5.59 -11.83
CA ASN A 552 11.18 -4.77 -12.84
C ASN A 552 10.64 -3.34 -12.74
N ASP A 553 11.45 -2.42 -12.23
CA ASP A 553 11.09 -1.00 -12.23
C ASP A 553 11.44 -0.34 -13.57
N THR A 554 10.47 -0.34 -14.47
CA THR A 554 10.56 0.31 -15.79
C THR A 554 10.29 1.81 -15.74
N THR A 555 10.01 2.38 -14.55
CA THR A 555 9.66 3.80 -14.37
C THR A 555 10.81 4.63 -13.83
N ALA A 556 11.90 4.00 -13.37
CA ALA A 556 13.09 4.69 -12.89
C ALA A 556 13.66 5.62 -13.97
N VAL A 557 14.07 6.83 -13.61
CA VAL A 557 14.78 7.73 -14.54
C VAL A 557 16.19 7.18 -14.78
N PRO A 558 16.71 7.12 -16.03
CA PRO A 558 18.06 6.61 -16.29
C PRO A 558 19.14 7.39 -15.55
N GLU A 559 20.18 6.70 -15.07
CA GLU A 559 21.31 7.23 -14.28
C GLU A 559 20.96 7.84 -12.92
N LEU A 560 19.68 8.06 -12.61
CA LEU A 560 19.28 8.48 -11.26
C LEU A 560 19.32 7.28 -10.31
N MET A 561 20.16 7.39 -9.29
CA MET A 561 20.29 6.39 -8.24
C MET A 561 19.03 6.35 -7.37
N TYR A 562 18.47 5.16 -7.21
CA TYR A 562 17.35 4.89 -6.33
C TYR A 562 17.71 3.84 -5.28
N TYR A 563 17.08 3.94 -4.12
CA TYR A 563 17.10 2.96 -3.06
C TYR A 563 15.77 2.21 -3.06
N TYR A 564 15.84 0.88 -2.98
CA TYR A 564 14.67 0.00 -3.03
C TYR A 564 14.50 -0.77 -1.74
N TRP A 565 13.25 -0.98 -1.35
CA TRP A 565 12.88 -1.86 -0.26
C TRP A 565 11.75 -2.77 -0.69
N VAL A 566 11.67 -3.93 -0.06
CA VAL A 566 10.57 -4.86 -0.27
C VAL A 566 9.96 -5.25 1.07
N LYS A 567 8.63 -5.28 1.12
CA LYS A 567 7.87 -5.89 2.21
C LYS A 567 7.20 -7.17 1.71
N ALA A 568 7.17 -8.21 2.52
CA ALA A 568 6.37 -9.39 2.25
C ALA A 568 4.96 -9.22 2.84
N THR A 569 3.95 -9.74 2.16
CA THR A 569 2.58 -9.78 2.66
C THR A 569 1.97 -11.15 2.37
N ASN A 570 1.02 -11.56 3.21
CA ASN A 570 0.23 -12.77 3.01
C ASN A 570 -1.29 -12.51 3.03
N GLY A 571 -1.68 -11.24 2.88
CA GLY A 571 -3.08 -10.79 2.96
C GLY A 571 -3.61 -10.60 4.39
N ILE A 572 -2.94 -11.11 5.42
CA ILE A 572 -3.29 -10.92 6.84
C ILE A 572 -2.33 -9.93 7.49
N ALA A 573 -1.03 -10.14 7.28
CA ALA A 573 0.04 -9.32 7.83
C ALA A 573 1.00 -8.88 6.73
N THR A 574 1.65 -7.75 6.96
CA THR A 574 2.73 -7.21 6.12
C THR A 574 3.98 -7.02 6.97
N SER A 575 5.13 -7.46 6.48
CA SER A 575 6.41 -7.33 7.17
C SER A 575 6.87 -5.88 7.27
N GLY A 576 7.91 -5.65 8.08
CA GLY A 576 8.74 -4.45 7.93
C GLY A 576 9.46 -4.40 6.58
N PHE A 577 10.08 -3.26 6.28
CA PHE A 577 10.94 -3.11 5.10
C PHE A 577 12.19 -4.02 5.20
N SER A 578 12.61 -4.60 4.08
CA SER A 578 13.93 -5.23 3.92
C SER A 578 15.08 -4.28 4.26
N SER A 579 16.31 -4.79 4.33
CA SER A 579 17.45 -3.93 4.04
C SER A 579 17.28 -3.36 2.64
N TYR A 580 17.66 -2.10 2.43
CA TYR A 580 17.63 -1.56 1.08
C TYR A 580 18.75 -2.16 0.24
N ASP A 581 18.54 -2.11 -1.06
CA ASP A 581 19.64 -2.08 -2.01
C ASP A 581 19.46 -0.87 -2.93
N TRP A 582 20.57 -0.33 -3.41
CA TRP A 582 20.54 0.83 -4.31
C TRP A 582 20.81 0.35 -5.72
N GLY A 583 20.26 1.06 -6.70
CA GLY A 583 20.45 0.73 -8.11
C GLY A 583 19.82 1.77 -9.03
N TRP A 584 20.20 1.72 -10.30
CA TRP A 584 19.70 2.60 -11.35
C TRP A 584 19.54 1.82 -12.65
N ARG A 585 18.85 2.41 -13.63
CA ARG A 585 18.81 1.89 -15.00
C ARG A 585 19.78 2.70 -15.85
N ALA A 586 20.49 2.05 -16.76
CA ALA A 586 21.46 2.73 -17.62
C ALA A 586 20.78 3.63 -18.66
N LEU A 587 21.45 4.73 -19.01
CA LEU A 587 21.11 5.50 -20.20
C LEU A 587 21.57 4.74 -21.45
N ALA A 588 20.72 4.69 -22.47
CA ALA A 588 21.04 3.99 -23.71
C ALA A 588 22.18 4.71 -24.46
N ALA A 589 23.10 3.94 -25.06
CA ALA A 589 24.09 4.50 -25.96
C ALA A 589 23.42 5.03 -27.24
N PRO A 590 23.91 6.14 -27.82
CA PRO A 590 23.49 6.59 -29.14
C PRO A 590 23.64 5.49 -30.19
N THR A 591 22.66 5.41 -31.10
CA THR A 591 22.64 4.46 -32.21
C THR A 591 22.70 5.21 -33.53
N ASN A 592 23.02 4.48 -34.61
CA ASN A 592 23.17 5.06 -35.95
C ASN A 592 24.14 6.24 -35.96
N VAL A 593 25.30 6.07 -35.31
CA VAL A 593 26.38 7.05 -35.42
C VAL A 593 26.92 6.95 -36.84
N GLN A 594 26.93 8.07 -37.56
CA GLN A 594 27.39 8.17 -38.94
C GLN A 594 28.29 9.39 -39.07
N ALA A 595 29.53 9.21 -39.49
CA ALA A 595 30.46 10.26 -39.85
C ALA A 595 30.54 10.35 -41.38
N SER A 596 30.65 11.57 -41.92
CA SER A 596 30.75 11.76 -43.36
C SER A 596 32.09 11.28 -43.91
N ASP A 597 32.06 10.58 -45.04
CA ASP A 597 33.24 10.09 -45.77
C ASP A 597 33.47 10.93 -47.03
N GLY A 598 34.38 11.90 -46.97
CA GLY A 598 34.75 12.74 -48.10
C GLY A 598 33.63 13.65 -48.65
N THR A 599 32.50 13.76 -47.95
CA THR A 599 31.35 14.56 -48.40
C THR A 599 31.59 16.07 -48.29
N TYR A 600 32.42 16.48 -47.33
CA TYR A 600 32.74 17.87 -47.06
C TYR A 600 34.25 18.06 -47.09
N SER A 601 34.70 19.19 -47.63
CA SER A 601 36.10 19.58 -47.69
C SER A 601 36.56 20.32 -46.43
N ASP A 602 35.65 20.87 -45.62
CA ASP A 602 35.91 21.70 -44.45
C ASP A 602 35.78 20.96 -43.10
N LYS A 603 35.11 19.81 -43.08
CA LYS A 603 34.75 19.10 -41.84
C LYS A 603 34.42 17.63 -42.02
N VAL A 604 34.33 16.93 -40.89
CA VAL A 604 33.59 15.66 -40.80
C VAL A 604 32.31 15.89 -40.02
N ARG A 605 31.15 15.67 -40.65
CA ARG A 605 29.85 15.76 -39.98
C ARG A 605 29.49 14.41 -39.36
N VAL A 606 29.35 14.38 -38.04
CA VAL A 606 28.95 13.21 -37.27
C VAL A 606 27.50 13.36 -36.83
N THR A 607 26.64 12.39 -37.14
CA THR A 607 25.22 12.38 -36.79
C THR A 607 24.85 11.12 -36.01
N TRP A 608 23.79 11.17 -35.20
CA TRP A 608 23.29 10.02 -34.44
C TRP A 608 21.81 10.13 -34.14
N ASN A 609 21.18 9.03 -33.70
CA ASN A 609 19.80 9.07 -33.23
C ASN A 609 19.69 9.69 -31.83
N ALA A 610 18.64 10.49 -31.60
CA ALA A 610 18.33 11.04 -30.29
C ALA A 610 18.08 9.93 -29.26
N VAL A 611 18.72 10.02 -28.10
CA VAL A 611 18.54 9.15 -26.95
C VAL A 611 17.53 9.79 -25.98
N ALA A 612 16.47 9.05 -25.64
CA ALA A 612 15.49 9.52 -24.66
C ALA A 612 16.16 9.78 -23.30
N TYR A 613 15.77 10.87 -22.63
CA TYR A 613 16.36 11.38 -21.38
C TYR A 613 17.79 11.92 -21.47
N ALA A 614 18.41 11.96 -22.65
CA ALA A 614 19.68 12.66 -22.85
C ALA A 614 19.45 14.18 -22.93
N ALA A 615 20.28 14.94 -22.24
CA ALA A 615 20.33 16.40 -22.32
C ALA A 615 21.42 16.87 -23.29
N THR A 616 22.56 16.19 -23.29
CA THR A 616 23.76 16.51 -24.08
C THR A 616 24.42 15.24 -24.58
N TYR A 617 25.39 15.37 -25.49
CA TYR A 617 26.21 14.27 -25.99
C TYR A 617 27.69 14.62 -25.92
N GLN A 618 28.51 13.61 -25.65
CA GLN A 618 29.96 13.72 -25.77
C GLN A 618 30.43 13.00 -27.03
N VAL A 619 31.24 13.69 -27.84
CA VAL A 619 31.83 13.14 -29.07
C VAL A 619 33.34 12.97 -28.87
N ARG A 620 33.84 11.76 -29.16
CA ARG A 620 35.26 11.43 -29.14
C ARG A 620 35.76 10.97 -30.50
N ARG A 621 37.04 11.20 -30.77
CA ARG A 621 37.71 10.88 -32.04
C ARG A 621 39.08 10.25 -31.80
N ASN A 622 39.48 9.35 -32.68
CA ASN A 622 40.85 8.83 -32.77
C ASN A 622 41.23 8.48 -34.22
N THR A 623 42.52 8.43 -34.55
CA THR A 623 43.01 7.96 -35.86
C THR A 623 43.10 6.44 -35.94
N THR A 624 43.00 5.75 -34.79
CA THR A 624 42.92 4.29 -34.70
C THR A 624 41.58 3.87 -34.11
N ASN A 625 41.13 2.65 -34.39
CA ASN A 625 39.92 2.09 -33.78
C ASN A 625 40.17 1.64 -32.33
N ASP A 626 40.65 2.55 -31.50
CA ASP A 626 40.93 2.33 -30.08
C ASP A 626 40.32 3.47 -29.26
N PHE A 627 39.22 3.13 -28.58
CA PHE A 627 38.52 4.08 -27.72
C PHE A 627 39.37 4.53 -26.51
N SER A 628 40.30 3.71 -26.01
CA SER A 628 41.05 3.99 -24.78
C SER A 628 41.99 5.19 -24.92
N THR A 629 42.40 5.50 -26.15
CA THR A 629 43.27 6.62 -26.51
C THR A 629 42.52 7.74 -27.25
N ALA A 630 41.18 7.64 -27.38
CA ALA A 630 40.38 8.61 -28.10
C ALA A 630 40.31 9.97 -27.37
N SER A 631 40.53 11.04 -28.13
CA SER A 631 40.44 12.43 -27.66
C SER A 631 38.99 12.90 -27.63
N THR A 632 38.64 13.77 -26.67
CA THR A 632 37.31 14.40 -26.62
C THR A 632 37.30 15.61 -27.53
N LEU A 633 36.35 15.66 -28.48
CA LEU A 633 36.14 16.81 -29.36
C LEU A 633 35.10 17.75 -28.75
N ALA A 634 33.94 17.20 -28.38
CA ALA A 634 32.84 17.93 -27.78
C ALA A 634 32.52 17.33 -26.42
N GLY A 635 32.57 18.15 -25.36
CA GLY A 635 32.19 17.73 -24.02
C GLY A 635 30.68 17.64 -23.81
N SER A 636 29.91 18.53 -24.46
CA SER A 636 28.46 18.67 -24.27
C SER A 636 27.78 19.27 -25.51
N ALA A 637 27.71 18.51 -26.61
CA ALA A 637 26.98 18.92 -27.81
C ALA A 637 25.46 18.93 -27.54
N VAL A 638 24.80 20.02 -27.93
CA VAL A 638 23.34 20.17 -27.84
C VAL A 638 22.74 19.82 -29.20
N GLY A 639 22.07 18.68 -29.29
CA GLY A 639 21.49 18.16 -30.55
C GLY A 639 22.02 16.78 -30.94
N THR A 640 21.78 16.36 -32.18
CA THR A 640 22.10 15.03 -32.70
C THR A 640 23.11 15.05 -33.85
N THR A 641 23.87 16.14 -33.96
CA THR A 641 24.89 16.36 -34.98
C THR A 641 26.08 17.09 -34.36
N TYR A 642 27.27 16.81 -34.87
CA TYR A 642 28.50 17.52 -34.53
C TYR A 642 29.40 17.64 -35.76
N ASP A 643 29.83 18.86 -36.05
CA ASP A 643 30.74 19.15 -37.17
C ASP A 643 32.17 19.25 -36.63
N ASP A 644 33.01 18.27 -36.98
CA ASP A 644 34.43 18.26 -36.65
C ASP A 644 35.24 18.98 -37.74
N THR A 645 35.36 20.30 -37.59
CA THR A 645 36.13 21.18 -38.49
C THR A 645 37.65 21.07 -38.29
N THR A 646 38.09 20.32 -37.27
CA THR A 646 39.52 20.15 -36.94
C THR A 646 40.14 18.90 -37.56
N ALA A 647 39.34 18.10 -38.26
CA ALA A 647 39.84 16.92 -38.96
C ALA A 647 40.87 17.35 -40.02
N VAL A 648 41.95 16.58 -40.18
CA VAL A 648 42.92 16.76 -41.25
C VAL A 648 42.35 16.15 -42.55
N PRO A 649 42.47 16.82 -43.72
CA PRO A 649 42.04 16.27 -45.01
C PRO A 649 42.60 14.88 -45.29
N MET A 650 41.76 14.01 -45.86
CA MET A 650 42.09 12.62 -46.24
C MET A 650 42.54 11.70 -45.09
N GLN A 651 42.54 12.18 -43.84
CA GLN A 651 42.83 11.35 -42.68
C GLN A 651 41.53 10.70 -42.18
N THR A 652 41.47 9.37 -42.24
CA THR A 652 40.39 8.61 -41.61
C THR A 652 40.47 8.71 -40.10
N TYR A 653 39.35 9.06 -39.48
CA TYR A 653 39.14 9.04 -38.05
C TYR A 653 38.00 8.10 -37.68
N TYR A 654 38.01 7.64 -36.43
CA TYR A 654 36.95 6.87 -35.79
C TYR A 654 36.25 7.75 -34.78
N TYR A 655 34.92 7.80 -34.83
CA TYR A 655 34.08 8.65 -33.98
C TYR A 655 33.18 7.82 -33.07
N TRP A 656 33.14 8.18 -31.79
CA TRP A 656 32.25 7.59 -30.79
C TRP A 656 31.41 8.67 -30.14
N VAL A 657 30.15 8.35 -29.87
CA VAL A 657 29.21 9.26 -29.21
C VAL A 657 28.62 8.58 -27.99
N ARG A 658 28.51 9.29 -26.87
CA ARG A 658 27.69 8.86 -25.73
C ARG A 658 26.70 9.94 -25.34
N ALA A 659 25.57 9.52 -24.79
CA ALA A 659 24.55 10.39 -24.23
C ALA A 659 24.90 10.75 -22.78
N GLU A 660 24.51 11.95 -22.39
CA GLU A 660 24.66 12.47 -21.03
C GLU A 660 23.32 13.03 -20.56
N ASN A 661 23.02 12.84 -19.28
CA ASN A 661 21.95 13.55 -18.59
C ASN A 661 22.48 14.16 -17.29
N GLY A 662 21.63 14.87 -16.55
CA GLY A 662 22.03 15.53 -15.30
C GLY A 662 22.46 14.60 -14.16
N PHE A 663 22.43 13.27 -14.35
CA PHE A 663 22.80 12.27 -13.36
C PHE A 663 24.00 11.40 -13.77
N GLY A 664 24.27 11.23 -15.06
CA GLY A 664 25.36 10.39 -15.54
C GLY A 664 25.44 10.26 -17.07
N TYR A 665 26.19 9.23 -17.50
CA TYR A 665 26.54 9.00 -18.90
C TYR A 665 26.17 7.59 -19.36
N SER A 666 25.74 7.46 -20.61
CA SER A 666 25.65 6.15 -21.26
C SER A 666 27.04 5.57 -21.54
N GLN A 667 27.08 4.29 -21.92
CA GLN A 667 28.21 3.76 -22.68
C GLN A 667 28.36 4.51 -24.02
N PHE A 668 29.57 4.47 -24.59
CA PHE A 668 29.79 4.97 -25.95
C PHE A 668 29.14 4.03 -26.98
N SER A 669 28.74 4.61 -28.10
CA SER A 669 28.31 3.90 -29.30
C SER A 669 29.41 2.97 -29.83
N GLY A 670 29.09 2.16 -30.84
CA GLY A 670 30.14 1.66 -31.74
C GLY A 670 30.83 2.82 -32.47
N PRO A 671 32.09 2.65 -32.90
CA PRO A 671 32.76 3.63 -33.76
C PRO A 671 32.08 3.68 -35.12
N ASP A 672 32.10 4.86 -35.74
CA ASP A 672 31.93 5.01 -37.17
C ASP A 672 33.11 5.77 -37.76
N THR A 673 33.49 5.45 -39.00
CA THR A 673 34.63 6.10 -39.66
C THR A 673 34.19 7.33 -40.44
N GLY A 674 35.03 8.35 -40.46
CA GLY A 674 34.81 9.54 -41.29
C GLY A 674 36.13 10.21 -41.66
N TYR A 675 36.13 10.91 -42.77
CA TYR A 675 37.23 11.79 -43.20
C TYR A 675 36.65 12.96 -44.00
N ARG A 676 37.31 14.11 -43.95
CA ARG A 676 36.99 15.23 -44.85
C ARG A 676 37.82 15.07 -46.12
N SER A 677 37.28 15.44 -47.28
CA SER A 677 38.05 15.46 -48.53
C SER A 677 39.10 16.59 -48.48
N THR A 678 40.05 16.58 -49.41
CA THR A 678 40.75 17.83 -49.74
C THR A 678 39.73 18.84 -50.26
N PRO A 679 39.97 20.16 -50.09
CA PRO A 679 39.40 21.12 -51.03
C PRO A 679 39.71 20.60 -52.43
N VAL A 680 38.67 20.36 -53.22
CA VAL A 680 38.86 20.22 -54.67
C VAL A 680 39.33 21.62 -55.12
N PRO A 681 40.33 21.75 -56.00
CA PRO A 681 40.49 23.01 -56.75
C PRO A 681 39.09 23.40 -57.24
N GLN A 682 38.67 24.64 -56.99
CA GLN A 682 37.45 25.07 -57.67
C GLN A 682 37.75 24.99 -59.17
N ALA A 683 36.87 24.34 -59.93
CA ALA A 683 37.00 24.35 -61.38
C ALA A 683 36.94 25.81 -61.82
N SER A 684 37.96 26.29 -62.52
CA SER A 684 37.98 27.66 -63.01
C SER A 684 36.80 27.87 -63.96
N GLU A 685 36.01 28.92 -63.72
CA GLU A 685 34.98 29.34 -64.66
C GLU A 685 35.55 30.22 -65.77
N ILE A 686 35.07 30.01 -67.01
CA ILE A 686 35.41 30.90 -68.13
C ILE A 686 34.18 31.72 -68.50
N ILE A 687 34.32 33.04 -68.56
CA ILE A 687 33.30 33.93 -69.12
C ILE A 687 33.64 34.23 -70.58
N GLY A 688 32.65 34.10 -71.46
CA GLY A 688 32.75 34.47 -72.87
C GLY A 688 31.65 35.44 -73.27
N ASP A 689 32.03 36.56 -73.90
CA ASP A 689 31.09 37.45 -74.56
C ASP A 689 30.98 37.09 -76.05
N PHE A 690 29.79 36.63 -76.44
CA PHE A 690 29.45 36.26 -77.81
C PHE A 690 28.75 37.40 -78.58
N GLY A 691 28.94 38.65 -78.13
CA GLY A 691 28.43 39.87 -78.75
C GLY A 691 26.91 39.90 -78.80
N ALA A 692 26.32 39.84 -80.01
CA ALA A 692 24.87 39.85 -80.19
C ALA A 692 24.14 38.64 -79.56
N TYR A 693 24.89 37.63 -79.12
CA TYR A 693 24.38 36.42 -78.49
C TYR A 693 24.55 36.39 -76.97
N GLY A 694 25.14 37.43 -76.39
CA GLY A 694 25.17 37.62 -74.95
C GLY A 694 26.44 37.15 -74.25
N LEU A 695 26.45 37.35 -72.93
CA LEU A 695 27.50 36.92 -72.00
C LEU A 695 27.18 35.53 -71.44
N TRP A 696 28.16 34.63 -71.40
CA TRP A 696 27.99 33.24 -70.98
C TRP A 696 29.13 32.80 -70.06
N MET A 697 28.85 31.83 -69.20
CA MET A 697 29.81 31.17 -68.33
C MET A 697 29.95 29.70 -68.72
N LEU A 698 31.17 29.22 -68.90
CA LEU A 698 31.49 27.81 -68.98
C LEU A 698 31.92 27.33 -67.60
N HIS A 699 31.18 26.35 -67.08
CA HIS A 699 31.47 25.70 -65.81
C HIS A 699 31.13 24.21 -65.95
N ASN A 700 31.98 23.31 -65.45
CA ASN A 700 31.79 21.86 -65.55
C ASN A 700 31.49 21.38 -67.00
N SER A 701 32.26 21.89 -67.97
CA SER A 701 32.07 21.62 -69.40
C SER A 701 30.69 22.03 -69.99
N ALA A 702 29.93 22.90 -69.32
CA ALA A 702 28.63 23.38 -69.78
C ALA A 702 28.53 24.91 -69.83
N TRP A 703 28.15 25.44 -70.99
CA TRP A 703 27.87 26.88 -71.17
C TRP A 703 26.49 27.25 -70.62
N THR A 704 26.44 28.24 -69.75
CA THR A 704 25.25 28.86 -69.17
C THR A 704 25.19 30.33 -69.58
N GLN A 705 24.09 30.77 -70.16
CA GLN A 705 23.93 32.18 -70.54
C GLN A 705 23.68 33.04 -69.30
N LEU A 706 24.57 34.00 -69.03
CA LEU A 706 24.43 34.96 -67.93
C LEU A 706 23.60 36.16 -68.32
N SER A 707 23.75 36.60 -69.58
CA SER A 707 23.03 37.75 -70.12
C SER A 707 22.71 37.54 -71.60
N PRO A 708 21.52 37.94 -72.07
CA PRO A 708 21.18 37.90 -73.49
C PRO A 708 21.86 39.01 -74.32
N ILE A 709 22.52 39.96 -73.66
CA ILE A 709 23.28 41.06 -74.28
C ILE A 709 24.75 40.92 -73.93
N GLY A 710 25.63 41.21 -74.88
CA GLY A 710 27.08 41.23 -74.66
C GLY A 710 27.52 42.45 -73.87
N THR A 711 28.73 42.39 -73.34
CA THR A 711 29.33 43.46 -72.53
C THR A 711 30.24 44.35 -73.40
N GLU A 712 30.31 45.64 -73.12
CA GLU A 712 31.34 46.52 -73.68
C GLU A 712 32.71 46.21 -73.04
N ALA A 713 32.71 45.93 -71.73
CA ALA A 713 33.85 45.44 -70.96
C ALA A 713 33.39 44.58 -69.78
N PHE A 714 34.25 43.68 -69.30
CA PHE A 714 34.05 42.95 -68.05
C PHE A 714 35.38 42.71 -67.35
N LEU A 715 35.34 42.52 -66.04
CA LEU A 715 36.49 42.20 -65.20
C LEU A 715 36.06 41.34 -64.01
N PHE A 716 37.04 40.82 -63.27
CA PHE A 716 36.84 39.94 -62.12
C PHE A 716 37.55 40.49 -60.89
N ALA A 717 36.93 40.37 -59.73
CA ALA A 717 37.54 40.74 -58.45
C ALA A 717 36.80 40.08 -57.29
N ASP A 718 37.52 39.69 -56.23
CA ASP A 718 36.94 39.25 -54.95
C ASP A 718 36.54 40.48 -54.14
N VAL A 719 35.26 40.85 -54.21
CA VAL A 719 34.72 42.07 -53.59
C VAL A 719 33.98 41.81 -52.28
N ASP A 720 33.75 40.54 -51.92
CA ASP A 720 33.11 40.17 -50.65
C ASP A 720 34.05 39.45 -49.65
N GLY A 721 35.24 39.06 -50.11
CA GLY A 721 36.33 38.45 -49.35
C GLY A 721 36.11 36.97 -49.06
N ASP A 722 35.31 36.26 -49.87
CA ASP A 722 35.08 34.83 -49.72
C ASP A 722 36.14 33.95 -50.41
N GLY A 723 37.08 34.58 -51.12
CA GLY A 723 38.15 33.95 -51.87
C GLY A 723 37.77 33.56 -53.30
N LEU A 724 36.58 33.93 -53.77
CA LEU A 724 36.11 33.78 -55.14
C LEU A 724 36.05 35.14 -55.82
N SER A 725 36.20 35.17 -57.14
CA SER A 725 36.10 36.42 -57.89
C SER A 725 34.69 36.61 -58.47
N GLU A 726 34.11 37.77 -58.22
CA GLU A 726 32.85 38.19 -58.79
C GLU A 726 33.04 38.86 -60.15
N LEU A 727 32.00 38.82 -60.99
CA LEU A 727 32.05 39.36 -62.36
C LEU A 727 31.39 40.74 -62.42
N PHE A 728 32.15 41.75 -62.86
CA PHE A 728 31.60 43.04 -63.25
C PHE A 728 31.37 43.08 -64.76
N GLY A 729 30.15 43.42 -65.17
CA GLY A 729 29.76 43.56 -66.57
C GLY A 729 29.29 44.97 -66.90
N ASP A 730 30.03 45.66 -67.75
CA ASP A 730 29.57 46.88 -68.41
C ASP A 730 28.73 46.51 -69.64
N PHE A 731 27.43 46.83 -69.60
CA PHE A 731 26.50 46.57 -70.69
C PHE A 731 26.21 47.82 -71.52
N GLY A 732 27.14 48.77 -71.58
CA GLY A 732 27.04 49.97 -72.40
C GLY A 732 25.95 50.90 -71.89
N GLY A 733 25.01 51.25 -72.78
CA GLY A 733 23.83 52.04 -72.41
C GLY A 733 22.89 51.41 -71.37
N PHE A 734 23.11 50.16 -70.97
CA PHE A 734 22.38 49.48 -69.88
C PHE A 734 23.07 49.59 -68.51
N GLY A 735 24.26 50.19 -68.46
CA GLY A 735 25.01 50.45 -67.24
C GLY A 735 25.89 49.30 -66.79
N LEU A 736 26.45 49.46 -65.60
CA LEU A 736 27.39 48.55 -64.95
C LEU A 736 26.70 47.70 -63.89
N TRP A 737 26.96 46.39 -63.95
CA TRP A 737 26.33 45.37 -63.12
C TRP A 737 27.36 44.43 -62.49
N LEU A 738 27.04 43.91 -61.31
CA LEU A 738 27.80 42.90 -60.59
C LEU A 738 27.04 41.57 -60.61
N TRP A 739 27.70 40.49 -61.02
CA TRP A 739 27.21 39.13 -60.90
C TRP A 739 27.88 38.44 -59.74
N ASP A 740 27.08 38.12 -58.74
CA ASP A 740 27.49 37.44 -57.51
C ASP A 740 26.41 36.41 -57.13
N ASN A 741 26.82 35.21 -56.73
CA ASN A 741 25.94 34.14 -56.22
C ASN A 741 24.70 33.88 -57.11
N ASP A 742 24.92 33.77 -58.42
CA ASP A 742 23.89 33.59 -59.46
C ASP A 742 22.90 34.77 -59.64
N VAL A 743 23.26 35.98 -59.21
CA VAL A 743 22.38 37.16 -59.24
C VAL A 743 23.10 38.38 -59.83
N TRP A 744 22.48 39.00 -60.85
CA TRP A 744 22.87 40.33 -61.33
C TRP A 744 22.32 41.45 -60.43
N SER A 745 23.22 42.32 -59.96
CA SER A 745 22.93 43.54 -59.22
C SER A 745 23.39 44.77 -60.02
N CYS A 746 22.48 45.70 -60.33
CA CYS A 746 22.84 46.94 -61.02
C CYS A 746 23.57 47.89 -60.07
N LEU A 747 24.81 48.26 -60.39
CA LEU A 747 25.59 49.20 -59.60
C LEU A 747 25.32 50.64 -60.02
N THR A 748 25.27 50.89 -61.33
CA THR A 748 24.96 52.21 -61.89
C THR A 748 24.42 52.09 -63.32
N LEU A 749 23.65 53.10 -63.75
CA LEU A 749 23.18 53.24 -65.13
C LEU A 749 24.13 54.08 -65.99
N ALA A 750 25.25 54.55 -65.43
CA ALA A 750 26.31 55.20 -66.18
C ALA A 750 27.06 54.15 -67.02
N ASN A 751 27.50 54.56 -68.22
CA ASN A 751 28.38 53.75 -69.06
C ASN A 751 29.84 54.08 -68.70
N PRO A 752 30.58 53.20 -68.01
CA PRO A 752 32.00 53.43 -67.79
C PRO A 752 32.77 53.41 -69.13
N GLU A 753 33.77 54.29 -69.27
CA GLU A 753 34.70 54.32 -70.41
C GLU A 753 35.94 53.44 -70.14
N GLY A 754 36.21 53.13 -68.87
CA GLY A 754 37.26 52.23 -68.41
C GLY A 754 37.00 51.73 -66.99
N MET A 755 37.48 50.52 -66.67
CA MET A 755 37.33 49.90 -65.35
C MET A 755 38.60 49.14 -64.99
N ILE A 756 39.01 49.23 -63.72
CA ILE A 756 40.05 48.42 -63.10
C ILE A 756 39.58 48.03 -61.69
N THR A 757 40.31 47.14 -61.02
CA THR A 757 40.06 46.76 -59.63
C THR A 757 41.32 46.82 -58.80
N GLY A 758 41.16 47.00 -57.49
CA GLY A 758 42.26 46.90 -56.54
C GLY A 758 41.83 47.13 -55.09
N ASP A 759 42.57 46.58 -54.14
CA ASP A 759 42.34 46.75 -52.68
C ASP A 759 42.87 48.12 -52.23
N THR A 760 42.06 49.16 -52.43
CA THR A 760 42.42 50.56 -52.20
C THR A 760 42.33 50.99 -50.73
N ASP A 761 41.82 50.14 -49.83
CA ASP A 761 41.70 50.45 -48.40
C ASP A 761 42.29 49.41 -47.43
N GLY A 762 42.92 48.35 -47.96
CA GLY A 762 43.71 47.38 -47.24
C GLY A 762 42.89 46.39 -46.42
N ASP A 763 41.59 46.24 -46.74
CA ASP A 763 40.71 45.33 -46.00
C ASP A 763 40.80 43.86 -46.49
N GLY A 764 41.58 43.63 -47.56
CA GLY A 764 41.77 42.34 -48.20
C GLY A 764 40.74 42.05 -49.29
N ARG A 765 39.89 43.00 -49.66
CA ARG A 765 38.91 42.90 -50.76
C ARG A 765 39.25 43.89 -51.85
N ALA A 766 38.99 43.51 -53.08
CA ALA A 766 39.19 44.42 -54.20
C ALA A 766 37.99 45.39 -54.34
N GLU A 767 38.29 46.67 -54.55
CA GLU A 767 37.32 47.66 -55.01
C GLU A 767 37.26 47.74 -56.52
N LEU A 768 36.13 48.24 -57.04
CA LEU A 768 35.98 48.61 -58.43
C LEU A 768 36.30 50.10 -58.62
N ILE A 769 37.23 50.42 -59.51
CA ILE A 769 37.51 51.78 -59.95
C ILE A 769 36.97 51.95 -61.37
N GLY A 770 36.00 52.85 -61.54
CA GLY A 770 35.33 53.12 -62.80
C GLY A 770 35.55 54.55 -63.29
N ASP A 771 36.03 54.67 -64.53
CA ASP A 771 35.96 55.91 -65.29
C ASP A 771 34.55 56.08 -65.85
N ALA A 772 33.77 56.99 -65.29
CA ALA A 772 32.41 57.30 -65.75
C ALA A 772 32.40 58.40 -66.84
N GLY A 773 33.50 58.54 -67.59
CA GLY A 773 33.69 59.48 -68.68
C GLY A 773 33.64 60.93 -68.21
N ALA A 774 32.70 61.71 -68.74
CA ALA A 774 32.51 63.11 -68.33
C ALA A 774 32.14 63.30 -66.84
N LEU A 775 31.76 62.23 -66.13
CA LEU A 775 31.51 62.25 -64.68
C LEU A 775 32.78 62.04 -63.85
N GLY A 776 33.92 61.77 -64.48
CA GLY A 776 35.22 61.56 -63.85
C GLY A 776 35.38 60.14 -63.30
N LEU A 777 36.39 59.98 -62.43
CA LEU A 777 36.85 58.72 -61.88
C LEU A 777 36.24 58.46 -60.49
N TRP A 778 35.73 57.25 -60.28
CA TRP A 778 35.04 56.83 -59.07
C TRP A 778 35.55 55.48 -58.57
N VAL A 779 35.48 55.27 -57.25
CA VAL A 779 35.71 53.96 -56.61
C VAL A 779 34.40 53.48 -55.96
N TRP A 780 34.12 52.19 -56.08
CA TRP A 780 33.02 51.49 -55.45
C TRP A 780 33.57 50.45 -54.48
N ASN A 781 33.17 50.58 -53.21
CA ASN A 781 33.51 49.64 -52.14
C ASN A 781 32.21 49.11 -51.51
N GLY A 782 31.89 47.84 -51.75
CA GLY A 782 30.86 47.08 -51.02
C GLY A 782 29.44 47.69 -50.97
N GLY A 783 29.12 48.65 -51.86
CA GLY A 783 27.84 49.35 -51.91
C GLY A 783 27.91 50.88 -51.89
N ASP A 784 29.05 51.46 -51.53
CA ASP A 784 29.26 52.91 -51.48
C ASP A 784 30.15 53.40 -52.62
N TRP A 785 29.73 54.46 -53.31
CA TRP A 785 30.49 55.12 -54.39
C TRP A 785 31.17 56.40 -53.87
N MET A 786 32.47 56.54 -54.14
CA MET A 786 33.25 57.75 -53.87
C MET A 786 33.88 58.31 -55.16
N GLN A 787 33.74 59.61 -55.40
CA GLN A 787 34.41 60.27 -56.53
C GLN A 787 35.85 60.61 -56.17
N LEU A 788 36.82 60.08 -56.92
CA LEU A 788 38.25 60.39 -56.75
C LEU A 788 38.63 61.70 -57.45
N THR A 789 38.09 61.92 -58.65
CA THR A 789 38.27 63.17 -59.41
C THR A 789 37.15 63.39 -60.41
N GLY A 790 36.87 64.65 -60.75
CA GLY A 790 35.90 65.02 -61.80
C GLY A 790 36.52 65.12 -63.19
N VAL A 791 37.77 64.71 -63.36
CA VAL A 791 38.49 64.72 -64.64
C VAL A 791 38.39 63.35 -65.29
N ASN A 792 38.16 63.31 -66.60
CA ASN A 792 38.11 62.08 -67.39
C ASN A 792 39.55 61.55 -67.62
N PRO A 793 39.94 60.39 -67.07
CA PRO A 793 41.19 59.73 -67.44
C PRO A 793 41.13 59.22 -68.90
N VAL A 794 42.29 58.88 -69.43
CA VAL A 794 42.48 58.25 -70.74
C VAL A 794 42.88 56.79 -70.56
N SER A 795 43.62 56.49 -69.50
CA SER A 795 44.03 55.15 -69.10
C SER A 795 44.12 55.08 -67.58
N LEU A 796 43.93 53.88 -67.02
CA LEU A 796 43.98 53.60 -65.59
C LEU A 796 44.88 52.39 -65.30
N ALA A 797 45.48 52.36 -64.13
CA ALA A 797 46.14 51.19 -63.55
C ALA A 797 45.93 51.20 -62.02
N ALA A 798 45.98 50.03 -61.38
CA ALA A 798 46.05 49.87 -59.93
C ALA A 798 47.42 49.29 -59.57
N ALA A 799 48.08 49.83 -58.55
CA ALA A 799 49.40 49.40 -58.13
C ALA A 799 49.68 49.78 -56.67
N ASP A 800 50.25 48.92 -55.83
CA ASP A 800 50.84 49.28 -54.53
C ASP A 800 52.18 50.05 -54.73
N VAL A 801 52.10 51.34 -55.01
CA VAL A 801 53.27 52.16 -55.43
C VAL A 801 54.16 52.57 -54.26
N ASP A 802 53.69 52.49 -53.00
CA ASP A 802 54.48 52.82 -51.80
C ASP A 802 54.75 51.66 -50.82
N GLY A 803 54.27 50.46 -51.13
CA GLY A 803 54.60 49.20 -50.46
C GLY A 803 53.92 49.05 -49.11
N ASP A 804 52.78 49.71 -48.91
CA ASP A 804 52.01 49.61 -47.68
C ASP A 804 51.00 48.44 -47.68
N GLY A 805 50.85 47.77 -48.82
CA GLY A 805 49.96 46.64 -49.06
C GLY A 805 48.61 47.03 -49.67
N ASP A 806 48.31 48.33 -49.79
CA ASP A 806 47.08 48.84 -50.39
C ASP A 806 47.36 49.21 -51.86
N GLN A 807 46.49 48.84 -52.79
CA GLN A 807 46.63 49.24 -54.20
C GLN A 807 46.24 50.70 -54.42
N ASP A 808 47.15 51.50 -54.96
CA ASP A 808 46.94 52.88 -55.36
C ASP A 808 46.31 53.00 -56.75
N VAL A 809 45.59 54.10 -56.98
CA VAL A 809 44.97 54.38 -58.28
C VAL A 809 45.86 55.27 -59.13
N VAL A 810 46.32 54.77 -60.27
CA VAL A 810 47.09 55.52 -61.27
C VAL A 810 46.19 55.90 -62.44
N GLY A 811 46.22 57.18 -62.82
CA GLY A 811 45.47 57.70 -63.96
C GLY A 811 46.35 58.52 -64.90
N ASP A 812 46.28 58.21 -66.19
CA ASP A 812 46.71 59.12 -67.25
C ASP A 812 45.56 60.06 -67.59
N PHE A 813 45.71 61.35 -67.31
CA PHE A 813 44.70 62.37 -67.62
C PHE A 813 45.02 63.11 -68.94
N GLY A 814 45.74 62.45 -69.84
CA GLY A 814 46.13 62.93 -71.15
C GLY A 814 47.00 64.17 -71.08
N GLY A 815 46.46 65.31 -71.53
CA GLY A 815 47.19 66.59 -71.55
C GLY A 815 47.61 67.13 -70.17
N ILE A 816 47.16 66.50 -69.08
CA ILE A 816 47.50 66.84 -67.68
C ILE A 816 48.65 65.97 -67.16
N GLY A 817 48.99 64.88 -67.85
CA GLY A 817 50.01 63.90 -67.47
C GLY A 817 49.48 62.74 -66.63
N ILE A 818 50.39 61.91 -66.13
CA ILE A 818 50.11 60.73 -65.30
C ILE A 818 50.21 61.10 -63.83
N TRP A 819 49.23 60.67 -63.04
CA TRP A 819 49.12 60.93 -61.61
C TRP A 819 48.80 59.65 -60.85
N VAL A 820 49.30 59.53 -59.63
CA VAL A 820 48.97 58.46 -58.67
C VAL A 820 48.14 59.06 -57.52
N TYR A 821 47.08 58.37 -57.12
CA TYR A 821 46.26 58.68 -55.95
C TYR A 821 46.74 57.83 -54.78
N LEU A 822 47.70 58.37 -54.05
CA LEU A 822 48.37 57.69 -52.97
C LEU A 822 47.98 58.32 -51.64
N ASN A 823 47.64 57.52 -50.63
CA ASN A 823 47.33 58.03 -49.29
C ASN A 823 46.30 59.19 -49.31
N TYR A 824 45.27 59.04 -50.15
CA TYR A 824 44.20 60.02 -50.40
C TYR A 824 44.64 61.34 -51.09
N VAL A 825 45.83 61.38 -51.70
CA VAL A 825 46.40 62.58 -52.34
C VAL A 825 46.87 62.27 -53.76
N TRP A 826 46.39 63.07 -54.73
CA TRP A 826 46.89 63.03 -56.11
C TRP A 826 48.28 63.65 -56.23
N THR A 827 49.25 62.86 -56.70
CA THR A 827 50.64 63.27 -56.99
C THR A 827 50.96 63.07 -58.46
N ALA A 828 51.48 64.11 -59.13
CA ALA A 828 51.87 64.03 -60.53
C ALA A 828 53.21 63.30 -60.67
N ILE A 829 53.24 62.24 -61.47
CA ILE A 829 54.44 61.41 -61.67
C ILE A 829 55.06 61.59 -63.06
N ALA A 830 54.27 61.95 -64.08
CA ALA A 830 54.79 62.28 -65.41
C ALA A 830 54.03 63.46 -66.06
N PRO A 831 54.72 64.37 -66.79
CA PRO A 831 54.08 65.51 -67.45
C PRO A 831 53.55 65.19 -68.86
N ILE A 832 53.69 63.94 -69.31
CA ILE A 832 53.30 63.46 -70.64
C ILE A 832 52.36 62.27 -70.49
N THR A 833 51.59 62.00 -71.53
CA THR A 833 50.67 60.86 -71.64
C THR A 833 51.42 59.64 -72.14
N ALA A 834 51.03 58.46 -71.65
CA ALA A 834 51.51 57.18 -72.15
C ALA A 834 50.55 56.63 -73.22
N GLU A 835 51.08 55.89 -74.19
CA GLU A 835 50.31 55.08 -75.14
C GLU A 835 49.71 53.85 -74.44
N SER A 836 50.41 53.31 -73.43
CA SER A 836 49.94 52.23 -72.56
C SER A 836 50.46 52.41 -71.13
N LEU A 837 49.62 52.08 -70.15
CA LEU A 837 49.99 52.00 -68.73
C LEU A 837 49.73 50.60 -68.21
N SER A 838 50.69 50.08 -67.45
CA SER A 838 50.61 48.79 -66.77
C SER A 838 51.37 48.87 -65.45
N SER A 839 51.20 47.87 -64.59
CA SER A 839 51.85 47.80 -63.28
C SER A 839 52.22 46.36 -62.92
N GLY A 840 53.16 46.21 -61.98
CA GLY A 840 53.60 44.94 -61.40
C GLY A 840 54.86 45.09 -60.53
N ASP A 841 55.17 44.11 -59.69
CA ASP A 841 56.40 44.03 -58.87
C ASP A 841 57.56 43.49 -59.71
N LEU A 842 58.24 44.40 -60.42
CA LEU A 842 59.24 44.08 -61.42
C LEU A 842 60.63 43.83 -60.85
N ASP A 843 60.87 44.18 -59.57
CA ASP A 843 62.16 44.00 -58.91
C ASP A 843 62.14 43.08 -57.67
N GLY A 844 60.96 42.58 -57.31
CA GLY A 844 60.74 41.55 -56.30
C GLY A 844 60.75 42.08 -54.87
N ASP A 845 60.54 43.39 -54.69
CA ASP A 845 60.53 44.03 -53.38
C ASP A 845 59.13 44.13 -52.74
N ASN A 846 58.10 43.66 -53.44
CA ASN A 846 56.67 43.71 -53.12
C ASN A 846 56.06 45.12 -53.16
N GLN A 847 56.73 46.10 -53.78
CA GLN A 847 56.11 47.32 -54.30
C GLN A 847 55.81 47.12 -55.79
N GLU A 848 54.63 47.54 -56.24
CA GLU A 848 54.27 47.46 -57.65
C GLU A 848 54.75 48.73 -58.38
N GLU A 849 55.57 48.57 -59.42
CA GLU A 849 56.02 49.64 -60.28
C GLU A 849 55.00 49.99 -61.36
N ILE A 850 55.05 51.24 -61.85
CA ILE A 850 54.28 51.65 -63.03
C ILE A 850 55.15 51.59 -64.28
N VAL A 851 54.72 50.83 -65.27
CA VAL A 851 55.33 50.80 -66.59
C VAL A 851 54.52 51.64 -67.56
N GLY A 852 55.17 52.66 -68.13
CA GLY A 852 54.62 53.50 -69.17
C GLY A 852 55.30 53.29 -70.50
N ASP A 853 54.52 52.98 -71.54
CA ASP A 853 54.95 53.13 -72.92
C ASP A 853 54.69 54.58 -73.37
N PHE A 854 55.76 55.34 -73.60
CA PHE A 854 55.66 56.74 -74.04
C PHE A 854 55.89 56.91 -75.54
N GLY A 855 55.58 55.88 -76.32
CA GLY A 855 55.67 55.92 -77.77
C GLY A 855 57.13 56.03 -78.22
N SER A 856 57.42 57.07 -79.00
CA SER A 856 58.80 57.36 -79.43
C SER A 856 59.80 57.69 -78.31
N ALA A 857 59.34 57.94 -77.07
CA ALA A 857 60.21 58.12 -75.91
C ALA A 857 60.59 56.79 -75.24
N GLY A 858 60.00 55.68 -75.69
CA GLY A 858 60.28 54.32 -75.24
C GLY A 858 59.52 53.93 -73.97
N VAL A 859 59.92 52.79 -73.41
CA VAL A 859 59.30 52.18 -72.21
C VAL A 859 60.08 52.58 -70.96
N TRP A 860 59.36 53.02 -69.94
CA TRP A 860 59.92 53.46 -68.67
C TRP A 860 59.21 52.79 -67.50
N LEU A 861 59.98 52.54 -66.44
CA LEU A 861 59.55 52.02 -65.14
C LEU A 861 59.53 53.17 -64.13
N TYR A 862 58.48 53.29 -63.33
CA TYR A 862 58.41 54.16 -62.17
C TYR A 862 58.45 53.32 -60.90
N ASP A 863 59.58 53.37 -60.24
CA ASP A 863 59.83 52.82 -58.90
C ASP A 863 59.90 54.04 -57.96
N HIS A 864 58.92 54.18 -57.06
CA HIS A 864 58.63 55.42 -56.36
C HIS A 864 59.90 56.00 -55.68
N PRO A 865 60.35 57.25 -55.96
CA PRO A 865 59.68 58.31 -56.72
C PRO A 865 60.27 58.58 -58.12
N ALA A 866 60.99 57.64 -58.72
CA ALA A 866 61.85 57.89 -59.88
C ALA A 866 61.48 57.05 -61.10
N TRP A 867 61.53 57.70 -62.27
CA TRP A 867 61.44 57.01 -63.55
C TRP A 867 62.81 56.53 -64.03
N THR A 868 62.89 55.26 -64.44
CA THR A 868 64.04 54.62 -65.07
C THR A 868 63.66 54.14 -66.47
N ALA A 869 64.48 54.48 -67.48
CA ALA A 869 64.22 54.02 -68.85
C ALA A 869 64.61 52.54 -69.00
N ILE A 870 63.69 51.71 -69.48
CA ILE A 870 63.95 50.31 -69.82
C ILE A 870 64.51 50.21 -71.25
N THR A 871 63.85 50.87 -72.22
CA THR A 871 64.27 50.88 -73.63
C THR A 871 63.85 52.17 -74.34
N ASP A 872 64.58 52.56 -75.39
CA ASP A 872 64.24 53.68 -76.27
C ASP A 872 63.35 53.28 -77.45
N LEU A 873 62.89 52.02 -77.48
CA LEU A 873 62.05 51.46 -78.53
C LEU A 873 60.57 51.57 -78.16
N ASN A 874 59.74 51.74 -79.19
CA ASN A 874 58.28 51.74 -79.05
C ASN A 874 57.74 50.31 -79.25
N PRO A 875 57.27 49.63 -78.20
CA PRO A 875 56.55 48.37 -78.35
C PRO A 875 55.20 48.61 -79.03
N GLU A 876 54.66 47.57 -79.67
CA GLU A 876 53.27 47.54 -80.15
C GLU A 876 52.31 47.03 -79.07
N ALA A 877 52.82 46.24 -78.11
CA ALA A 877 52.12 45.76 -76.93
C ALA A 877 53.09 45.46 -75.79
N LEU A 878 52.60 45.61 -74.55
CA LEU A 878 53.30 45.24 -73.31
C LEU A 878 52.41 44.28 -72.50
N LEU A 879 53.04 43.34 -71.83
CA LEU A 879 52.43 42.42 -70.86
C LEU A 879 53.32 42.37 -69.62
N ILE A 880 52.71 42.43 -68.43
CA ILE A 880 53.39 42.32 -67.13
C ILE A 880 52.61 41.32 -66.30
N GLN A 881 53.32 40.33 -65.75
CA GLN A 881 52.78 39.28 -64.89
C GLN A 881 53.95 38.47 -64.31
N ASP A 882 53.77 37.80 -63.18
CA ASP A 882 54.66 36.74 -62.68
C ASP A 882 54.47 35.47 -63.53
N HIS A 883 55.39 35.28 -64.47
CA HIS A 883 55.31 34.23 -65.47
C HIS A 883 56.08 32.96 -65.12
N ASP A 884 57.01 33.00 -64.16
CA ASP A 884 57.75 31.82 -63.72
C ASP A 884 57.38 31.36 -62.30
N GLY A 885 56.49 32.10 -61.64
CA GLY A 885 55.89 31.79 -60.35
C GLY A 885 56.85 32.05 -59.18
N ASP A 886 57.91 32.83 -59.38
CA ASP A 886 58.88 33.16 -58.32
C ASP A 886 58.46 34.35 -57.45
N GLY A 887 57.36 35.00 -57.81
CA GLY A 887 56.80 36.16 -57.13
C GLY A 887 57.34 37.51 -57.62
N VAL A 888 58.10 37.54 -58.73
CA VAL A 888 58.54 38.76 -59.41
C VAL A 888 57.88 38.84 -60.78
N ASP A 889 57.24 39.96 -61.09
CA ASP A 889 56.59 40.17 -62.38
C ASP A 889 57.62 40.44 -63.50
N GLU A 890 57.49 39.74 -64.63
CA GLU A 890 58.29 40.04 -65.81
C GLU A 890 57.55 40.87 -66.84
N LEU A 891 58.29 41.78 -67.47
CA LEU A 891 57.79 42.61 -68.56
C LEU A 891 58.12 41.97 -69.91
N VAL A 892 57.09 41.64 -70.67
CA VAL A 892 57.21 41.16 -72.04
C VAL A 892 56.74 42.23 -73.02
N GLY A 893 57.61 42.63 -73.95
CA GLY A 893 57.27 43.59 -75.00
C GLY A 893 57.28 42.97 -76.40
N ASP A 894 56.20 43.18 -77.15
CA ASP A 894 56.17 42.92 -78.59
C ASP A 894 56.67 44.17 -79.32
N PHE A 895 57.86 44.09 -79.90
CA PHE A 895 58.43 45.20 -80.66
C PHE A 895 58.14 45.09 -82.15
N GLY A 896 57.32 44.14 -82.61
CA GLY A 896 56.95 44.00 -84.01
C GLY A 896 58.17 43.91 -84.94
N ILE A 897 58.05 44.45 -86.16
CA ILE A 897 59.18 44.57 -87.10
C ILE A 897 59.84 45.94 -86.97
N GLN A 898 61.01 45.98 -86.35
CA GLN A 898 61.80 47.20 -86.18
C GLN A 898 62.73 47.44 -87.39
N TRP A 899 62.22 48.16 -88.39
CA TRP A 899 62.96 48.42 -89.65
C TRP A 899 64.31 49.13 -89.47
N ALA A 900 64.44 49.98 -88.44
CA ALA A 900 65.64 50.76 -88.18
C ALA A 900 66.67 50.04 -87.29
N ARG A 901 66.23 49.08 -86.48
CA ARG A 901 67.08 48.21 -85.65
C ARG A 901 66.52 46.78 -85.68
N PRO A 902 66.72 46.03 -86.78
CA PRO A 902 66.12 44.71 -86.97
C PRO A 902 66.47 43.71 -85.86
N GLU A 903 67.61 43.90 -85.20
CA GLU A 903 68.06 43.09 -84.07
C GLU A 903 67.13 43.15 -82.85
N PHE A 904 66.25 44.15 -82.75
CA PHE A 904 65.21 44.29 -81.71
C PHE A 904 63.80 44.00 -82.23
N SER A 905 63.65 43.40 -83.41
CA SER A 905 62.33 42.97 -83.88
C SER A 905 61.89 41.71 -83.13
N GLY A 906 60.59 41.57 -82.88
CA GLY A 906 60.02 40.41 -82.20
C GLY A 906 59.88 40.60 -80.70
N LEU A 907 59.88 39.48 -79.98
CA LEU A 907 59.49 39.40 -78.58
C LEU A 907 60.68 39.53 -77.63
N TRP A 908 60.55 40.39 -76.63
CA TRP A 908 61.58 40.58 -75.62
C TRP A 908 61.02 40.48 -74.21
N LEU A 909 61.83 39.89 -73.33
CA LEU A 909 61.56 39.72 -71.90
C LEU A 909 62.49 40.63 -71.11
N TRP A 910 61.97 41.24 -70.06
CA TRP A 910 62.72 41.93 -69.03
C TRP A 910 62.35 41.32 -67.67
N ASP A 911 63.37 40.88 -66.95
CA ASP A 911 63.32 40.19 -65.65
C ASP A 911 64.39 40.85 -64.77
N GLY A 912 64.04 41.93 -64.07
CA GLY A 912 64.89 42.65 -63.12
C GLY A 912 66.23 43.20 -63.64
N GLY A 913 66.48 43.20 -64.95
CA GLY A 913 67.84 43.25 -65.50
C GLY A 913 67.97 43.78 -66.93
N ALA A 914 68.67 43.01 -67.79
CA ALA A 914 68.85 43.37 -69.20
C ALA A 914 67.79 42.69 -70.06
N LEU A 915 67.24 43.45 -71.02
CA LEU A 915 66.33 42.93 -72.05
C LEU A 915 66.92 41.68 -72.71
N THR A 916 66.19 40.57 -72.62
CA THR A 916 66.52 39.27 -73.21
C THR A 916 65.65 39.04 -74.44
N HIS A 917 66.28 38.73 -75.56
CA HIS A 917 65.58 38.52 -76.82
C HIS A 917 65.06 37.08 -76.91
N LEU A 918 63.73 36.90 -76.98
CA LEU A 918 63.11 35.58 -77.06
C LEU A 918 63.00 35.05 -78.51
N ASN A 919 62.93 35.90 -79.54
CA ASN A 919 62.87 35.45 -80.94
C ASN A 919 63.56 36.37 -81.95
N TRP A 920 64.62 35.87 -82.58
CA TRP A 920 65.57 36.66 -83.36
C TRP A 920 65.07 37.35 -84.65
N ASN A 921 63.92 36.97 -85.26
CA ASN A 921 63.63 37.40 -86.65
C ASN A 921 62.16 37.51 -87.09
N ASN A 922 61.15 37.32 -86.23
CA ASN A 922 59.75 37.27 -86.67
C ASN A 922 58.82 38.04 -85.73
N ALA A 923 57.73 38.58 -86.29
CA ALA A 923 56.69 39.24 -85.51
C ALA A 923 55.85 38.16 -84.81
N VAL A 924 55.68 38.29 -83.50
CA VAL A 924 54.83 37.44 -82.69
C VAL A 924 53.87 38.36 -81.97
N LYS A 925 52.58 38.19 -82.21
CA LYS A 925 51.58 38.91 -81.40
C LYS A 925 51.38 38.13 -80.10
N ILE A 926 51.75 38.74 -78.97
CA ILE A 926 51.46 38.25 -77.61
C ILE A 926 49.95 38.28 -77.42
N ILE A 927 49.41 37.26 -76.78
CA ILE A 927 47.98 37.24 -76.44
C ILE A 927 47.80 36.91 -74.95
N THR A 928 48.57 35.97 -74.38
CA THR A 928 48.72 35.76 -72.93
C THR A 928 49.95 34.90 -72.65
N ALA A 929 50.33 34.78 -71.39
CA ALA A 929 51.29 33.80 -70.90
C ALA A 929 50.78 33.29 -69.55
N ASN A 930 50.96 31.99 -69.27
CA ASN A 930 50.43 31.39 -68.05
C ASN A 930 51.45 30.49 -67.38
N THR A 931 51.29 30.30 -66.07
CA THR A 931 52.03 29.35 -65.25
C THR A 931 51.20 28.08 -65.12
N ASP A 932 51.60 27.00 -65.80
CA ASP A 932 51.32 25.69 -65.23
C ASP A 932 52.27 25.51 -64.02
N LEU A 933 52.09 24.47 -63.19
CA LEU A 933 52.96 24.18 -62.04
C LEU A 933 54.41 23.80 -62.44
N HIS A 934 54.87 24.20 -63.62
CA HIS A 934 56.23 24.05 -64.09
C HIS A 934 57.00 25.36 -63.94
N THR A 935 58.32 25.25 -63.94
CA THR A 935 59.25 26.36 -63.69
C THR A 935 59.66 27.07 -64.98
N ASP A 936 58.77 27.13 -65.97
CA ASP A 936 59.07 27.67 -67.30
C ASP A 936 57.96 28.58 -67.82
N LEU A 937 58.38 29.75 -68.30
CA LEU A 937 57.57 30.77 -68.97
C LEU A 937 56.87 30.18 -70.21
N GLU A 938 55.54 30.03 -70.14
CA GLU A 938 54.73 29.51 -71.24
C GLU A 938 54.04 30.66 -72.01
N ILE A 939 54.74 31.25 -73.00
CA ILE A 939 54.17 32.34 -73.82
C ILE A 939 53.36 31.77 -74.97
N VAL A 940 52.11 32.23 -75.07
CA VAL A 940 51.17 31.81 -76.08
C VAL A 940 50.91 32.93 -77.09
N GLY A 941 51.21 32.67 -78.36
CA GLY A 941 51.19 33.71 -79.38
C GLY A 941 50.84 33.21 -80.78
N THR A 942 50.55 34.17 -81.66
CA THR A 942 50.41 33.91 -83.10
C THR A 942 51.68 34.28 -83.82
N TYR A 943 52.24 33.30 -84.53
CA TYR A 943 53.49 33.48 -85.27
C TYR A 943 53.20 34.05 -86.66
N LEU A 944 53.77 35.21 -87.00
CA LEU A 944 53.60 35.84 -88.31
C LEU A 944 54.85 35.64 -89.18
N ASP A 945 54.65 35.34 -90.46
CA ASP A 945 55.76 35.37 -91.43
C ASP A 945 56.21 36.81 -91.74
N ILE A 946 57.33 36.96 -92.46
CA ILE A 946 57.87 38.27 -92.87
C ILE A 946 56.93 39.10 -93.77
N PHE A 947 55.79 38.56 -94.18
CA PHE A 947 54.73 39.22 -94.95
C PHE A 947 53.45 39.46 -94.14
N GLY A 948 53.44 39.12 -92.84
CA GLY A 948 52.30 39.29 -91.94
C GLY A 948 51.23 38.21 -92.09
N ALA A 949 51.55 37.04 -92.65
CA ALA A 949 50.63 35.92 -92.70
C ALA A 949 50.78 35.03 -91.45
N SER A 950 49.66 34.73 -90.79
CA SER A 950 49.66 33.90 -89.59
C SER A 950 49.99 32.44 -89.90
N LEU A 951 50.91 31.85 -89.14
CA LEU A 951 51.41 30.47 -89.29
C LEU A 951 50.95 29.54 -88.17
N GLY A 952 49.86 29.86 -87.47
CA GLY A 952 49.26 28.99 -86.46
C GLY A 952 49.33 29.54 -85.03
N PHE A 953 48.94 28.72 -84.08
CA PHE A 953 48.97 28.96 -82.64
C PHE A 953 50.16 28.23 -82.03
N TRP A 954 50.99 28.94 -81.28
CA TRP A 954 52.27 28.44 -80.81
C TRP A 954 52.46 28.75 -79.33
N ILE A 955 53.27 27.90 -78.71
CA ILE A 955 53.67 27.99 -77.31
C ILE A 955 55.19 28.00 -77.22
N CYS A 956 55.77 28.79 -76.33
CA CYS A 956 57.22 28.90 -76.13
C CYS A 956 57.54 28.51 -74.69
N ASP A 957 58.48 27.58 -74.48
CA ASP A 957 58.96 27.10 -73.16
C ASP A 957 60.22 27.86 -72.70
N GLY A 958 60.25 29.17 -72.96
CA GLY A 958 61.43 30.01 -72.75
C GLY A 958 62.64 29.76 -73.69
N VAL A 959 62.67 28.67 -74.47
CA VAL A 959 63.81 28.36 -75.38
C VAL A 959 63.37 27.97 -76.79
N ASP A 960 62.32 27.18 -76.95
CA ASP A 960 61.86 26.67 -78.25
C ASP A 960 60.34 26.90 -78.44
N TRP A 961 59.94 27.27 -79.66
CA TRP A 961 58.54 27.41 -80.03
C TRP A 961 57.96 26.08 -80.54
N THR A 962 56.87 25.62 -79.93
CA THR A 962 56.10 24.43 -80.34
C THR A 962 54.74 24.84 -80.91
N GLN A 963 54.38 24.31 -82.08
CA GLN A 963 53.09 24.60 -82.70
C GLN A 963 51.98 23.79 -82.03
N LEU A 964 51.04 24.46 -81.37
CA LEU A 964 49.86 23.86 -80.76
C LEU A 964 48.73 23.63 -81.77
N ASN A 965 48.58 24.54 -82.73
CA ASN A 965 47.58 24.41 -83.79
C ASN A 965 48.08 25.01 -85.11
N PRO A 966 47.88 24.36 -86.26
CA PRO A 966 48.23 24.93 -87.57
C PRO A 966 47.40 26.17 -87.95
N LEU A 967 46.30 26.41 -87.25
CA LEU A 967 45.46 27.61 -87.39
C LEU A 967 45.67 28.51 -86.18
N SER A 968 45.47 29.80 -86.39
CA SER A 968 45.58 30.79 -85.32
C SER A 968 44.18 31.13 -84.81
N PRO A 969 43.94 31.09 -83.50
CA PRO A 969 42.71 31.59 -82.94
C PRO A 969 42.63 33.12 -83.10
N GLU A 970 41.42 33.65 -83.24
CA GLU A 970 41.11 35.07 -83.22
C GLU A 970 41.12 35.60 -81.77
N THR A 971 40.63 34.80 -80.82
CA THR A 971 40.70 35.01 -79.35
C THR A 971 40.87 33.66 -78.63
N PHE A 972 41.39 33.66 -77.41
CA PHE A 972 41.44 32.48 -76.55
C PHE A 972 41.48 32.81 -75.06
N ALA A 973 41.20 31.80 -74.23
CA ALA A 973 41.34 31.81 -72.78
C ALA A 973 41.94 30.48 -72.32
N ALA A 974 42.55 30.45 -71.13
CA ALA A 974 43.06 29.23 -70.49
C ALA A 974 42.57 29.15 -69.03
N GLY A 975 42.44 27.93 -68.49
CA GLY A 975 42.13 27.66 -67.08
C GLY A 975 41.82 26.19 -66.83
N ASP A 976 41.88 25.75 -65.56
CA ASP A 976 41.55 24.37 -65.13
C ASP A 976 40.02 24.20 -65.00
N VAL A 977 39.35 24.04 -66.14
CA VAL A 977 37.88 24.01 -66.29
C VAL A 977 37.27 22.71 -65.75
N ASP A 978 38.05 21.62 -65.63
CA ASP A 978 37.57 20.34 -65.12
C ASP A 978 38.14 19.91 -63.75
N ALA A 979 38.97 20.78 -63.14
CA ALA A 979 39.57 20.64 -61.83
C ALA A 979 40.50 19.41 -61.71
N ASP A 980 41.13 18.98 -62.81
CA ASP A 980 42.12 17.91 -62.81
C ASP A 980 43.55 18.38 -62.51
N GLY A 981 43.75 19.70 -62.39
CA GLY A 981 45.03 20.34 -62.12
C GLY A 981 45.85 20.62 -63.39
N ILE A 982 45.26 20.49 -64.57
CA ILE A 982 45.85 20.80 -65.87
C ILE A 982 44.98 21.87 -66.52
N GLU A 983 45.60 22.92 -67.05
CA GLU A 983 44.83 23.98 -67.67
C GLU A 983 44.38 23.61 -69.08
N GLU A 984 43.11 23.80 -69.38
CA GLU A 984 42.57 23.72 -70.72
C GLU A 984 42.66 25.06 -71.45
N VAL A 985 42.97 25.00 -72.75
CA VAL A 985 42.95 26.17 -73.63
C VAL A 985 41.69 26.16 -74.48
N ILE A 986 40.92 27.25 -74.46
CA ILE A 986 39.77 27.46 -75.34
C ILE A 986 40.09 28.56 -76.34
N GLY A 987 40.06 28.26 -77.65
CA GLY A 987 40.29 29.23 -78.72
C GLY A 987 39.13 29.33 -79.70
N ASP A 988 38.86 30.54 -80.19
CA ASP A 988 37.99 30.79 -81.34
C ASP A 988 38.79 30.76 -82.63
N PHE A 989 38.47 29.85 -83.55
CA PHE A 989 39.14 29.71 -84.85
C PHE A 989 38.28 30.28 -85.99
N GLY A 990 37.48 31.31 -85.69
CA GLY A 990 36.65 32.04 -86.65
C GLY A 990 35.59 31.15 -87.29
N ALA A 991 35.73 30.85 -88.59
CA ALA A 991 34.77 30.00 -89.31
C ALA A 991 34.70 28.55 -88.78
N LEU A 992 35.68 28.10 -88.01
CA LEU A 992 35.71 26.77 -87.39
C LEU A 992 35.08 26.73 -85.99
N GLY A 993 34.69 27.89 -85.44
CA GLY A 993 34.09 28.04 -84.13
C GLY A 993 35.07 27.83 -82.97
N LEU A 994 34.52 27.63 -81.77
CA LEU A 994 35.27 27.39 -80.54
C LEU A 994 35.79 25.95 -80.43
N TRP A 995 37.03 25.82 -79.99
CA TRP A 995 37.68 24.55 -79.70
C TRP A 995 38.31 24.61 -78.33
N PHE A 996 38.26 23.51 -77.59
CA PHE A 996 38.98 23.35 -76.34
C PHE A 996 40.09 22.32 -76.50
N LYS A 997 41.23 22.54 -75.85
CA LYS A 997 42.35 21.61 -75.76
C LYS A 997 42.42 21.13 -74.32
N ASP A 998 42.21 19.84 -74.14
CA ASP A 998 42.50 19.12 -72.90
C ASP A 998 43.73 18.24 -73.20
N LEU A 999 44.77 18.40 -72.38
CA LEU A 999 46.09 17.82 -72.56
C LEU A 999 46.66 18.12 -73.96
N ASP A 1000 46.72 17.10 -74.82
CA ASP A 1000 47.27 17.16 -76.19
C ASP A 1000 46.19 17.10 -77.28
N THR A 1001 44.91 17.05 -76.92
CA THR A 1001 43.82 16.80 -77.89
C THR A 1001 42.90 18.01 -77.99
N TRP A 1002 42.84 18.60 -79.19
CA TRP A 1002 41.83 19.58 -79.53
C TRP A 1002 40.48 18.91 -79.81
N TYR A 1003 39.48 19.32 -79.05
CA TYR A 1003 38.11 18.91 -79.20
C TYR A 1003 37.28 20.10 -79.72
N PRO A 1004 36.49 19.89 -80.78
CA PRO A 1004 35.53 20.90 -81.17
C PRO A 1004 34.42 20.94 -80.13
N LEU A 1005 34.04 22.13 -79.64
CA LEU A 1005 32.86 22.34 -78.78
C LEU A 1005 31.55 22.14 -79.58
N THR A 1006 31.40 21.00 -80.25
CA THR A 1006 30.33 20.70 -81.23
C THR A 1006 29.14 19.92 -80.65
N GLY A 1007 29.09 19.74 -79.33
CA GLY A 1007 28.05 18.98 -78.63
C GLY A 1007 27.06 19.80 -77.80
N PHE A 1008 27.34 21.09 -77.58
CA PHE A 1008 26.49 21.98 -76.81
C PHE A 1008 25.73 22.89 -77.79
N ASN A 1009 24.73 23.65 -77.35
CA ASN A 1009 24.12 24.69 -78.19
C ASN A 1009 25.13 25.83 -78.44
N ALA A 1010 26.33 25.51 -78.95
CA ALA A 1010 27.29 26.44 -79.47
C ALA A 1010 26.51 27.27 -80.48
N VAL A 1011 26.26 28.50 -80.05
CA VAL A 1011 25.75 29.55 -80.89
C VAL A 1011 26.57 29.48 -82.17
N ASN A 1012 25.91 29.46 -83.32
CA ASN A 1012 26.61 29.52 -84.60
C ASN A 1012 27.12 30.96 -84.76
N VAL A 1013 28.11 31.34 -83.95
CA VAL A 1013 28.78 32.64 -83.90
C VAL A 1013 29.75 32.70 -85.09
N GLY A 1014 29.20 32.77 -86.31
CA GLY A 1014 30.03 33.11 -87.46
C GLY A 1014 30.63 34.52 -87.29
N SER A 1015 31.93 34.69 -87.52
CA SER A 1015 32.68 35.96 -87.65
C SER A 1015 32.29 37.11 -86.69
N ALA A 1016 31.79 36.80 -85.49
CA ALA A 1016 31.49 37.80 -84.48
C ALA A 1016 32.76 38.01 -83.64
N ASN A 1017 33.03 39.26 -83.21
CA ASN A 1017 34.12 39.52 -82.28
C ASN A 1017 33.76 38.89 -80.93
N ILE A 1018 34.30 37.70 -80.65
CA ILE A 1018 34.18 37.02 -79.35
C ILE A 1018 35.25 37.62 -78.43
N LYS A 1019 34.88 37.96 -77.19
CA LYS A 1019 35.82 38.36 -76.15
C LYS A 1019 35.90 37.28 -75.09
#